data_AF-A0A8T3ZRK9-F1
#
_entry.id   AF-A0A8T3ZRK9-F1
#
_cell.length_a   1.000
_cell.length_b   1.000
_cell.length_c   1.000
_cell.angle_alpha   90.00
_cell.angle_beta   90.00
_cell.angle_gamma   90.00
#
_symmetry.space_group_name_H-M   'P 1'
#
loop_
_entity.id
_entity.type
_entity.pdbx_description
1 polymer ?
#
loop_
_entity_poly.entity_id
_entity_poly.type
_entity_poly.pdbx_seq_one_letter_code
_entity_poly.pdbx_strand_id
1 'polypeptide(L)'
;MDLLREANVEPANDLHLVLLDIHSKIENRAHSSEILADITVAEQQVAKFPKSQHIPFVVSDLLMTVDENYQIAISENDNERHSIATSLVDKAVQLFSSDSSFDERQTGEINSFFDELKSKIAQKQDFVSVGKLITTIQRDLTGTDSASSDHASLYAMIRQHYDQTLSEIKDNNYAKAEEHVIAAYLDNFEYLEADIGKVDETLLHKMELNMRENLRAMIQEKKSYDEIQSFINDPILADLDNTEKMISKSSPDSQPASRVELKKAAKEMGSATEEQKSGVRSQIDFIRITLQTMLNQYKEGNTQAAFVSARTAYLDSYEHVEIPLRTIDPDFTLQVELQFAELRSLINQKADYDKIEQATIAVKRSLDESERLVTGTGQIAPTIAFTSSFAVIFREGLESVLILGAILTYLEASRNTKFKRFVHYGIILAIVATAVTWFIASYLIKISGANRELIEAIAALSATAVLFYVSFWILNKIEHKKWMEFVKAKVWQASTTGGTVVFVMLSFFTVYREGFETVLFYEAMFGFAKYMETYVGLGFIAGIATLLGVYFVTRKIGKRLPLKMLFGLTMGVGAYLSIAFLGNAVRELQTLDILPFTSLLGIVPRLDINMAKMTGIYPTLETIIAQIIMLGIYLAAASYVLVLKPKREEKIATMRKSRREIDESTAH
;
A
#
# COMPACT_ATOMS: atom_id res chain seq x y z
N MET A 1 28.51 37.40 -12.85
CA MET A 1 29.58 37.98 -13.70
C MET A 1 30.89 37.21 -13.59
N ASP A 2 31.32 36.81 -12.40
CA ASP A 2 32.58 36.07 -12.24
C ASP A 2 32.56 34.70 -12.95
N LEU A 3 31.42 33.99 -12.93
CA LEU A 3 31.22 32.77 -13.75
C LEU A 3 31.34 33.01 -15.27
N LEU A 4 30.89 34.17 -15.77
CA LEU A 4 31.03 34.52 -17.19
C LEU A 4 32.49 34.85 -17.52
N ARG A 5 33.21 35.50 -16.60
CA ARG A 5 34.65 35.76 -16.75
C ARG A 5 35.47 34.47 -16.76
N GLU A 6 35.09 33.48 -15.94
CA GLU A 6 35.70 32.14 -15.97
C GLU A 6 35.50 31.45 -17.33
N ALA A 7 34.34 31.63 -17.96
CA ALA A 7 34.05 31.06 -19.28
C ALA A 7 34.75 31.81 -20.43
N ASN A 8 34.67 33.14 -20.46
CA ASN A 8 35.41 33.99 -21.38
C ASN A 8 35.49 35.44 -20.86
N VAL A 9 36.70 35.87 -20.49
CA VAL A 9 36.95 37.16 -19.82
C VAL A 9 36.55 38.37 -20.68
N GLU A 10 36.81 38.33 -21.99
CA GLU A 10 36.65 39.49 -22.87
C GLU A 10 35.16 39.84 -23.12
N PRO A 11 34.28 38.92 -23.58
CA PRO A 11 32.86 39.19 -23.70
C PRO A 11 32.18 39.47 -22.35
N ALA A 12 32.70 38.91 -21.25
CA ALA A 12 32.14 39.14 -19.91
C ALA A 12 32.41 40.56 -19.42
N ASN A 13 33.61 41.08 -19.67
CA ASN A 13 33.95 42.47 -19.35
C ASN A 13 33.18 43.47 -20.21
N ASP A 14 33.04 43.21 -21.51
CA ASP A 14 32.22 44.02 -22.40
C ASP A 14 30.76 44.05 -21.94
N LEU A 15 30.19 42.88 -21.65
CA LEU A 15 28.83 42.78 -21.13
C LEU A 15 28.68 43.53 -19.79
N HIS A 16 29.67 43.47 -18.91
CA HIS A 16 29.65 44.17 -17.64
C HIS A 16 29.63 45.69 -17.82
N LEU A 17 30.43 46.22 -18.75
CA LEU A 17 30.44 47.64 -19.08
C LEU A 17 29.11 48.10 -19.66
N VAL A 18 28.53 47.32 -20.58
CA VAL A 18 27.22 47.63 -21.18
C VAL A 18 26.11 47.61 -20.13
N LEU A 19 26.12 46.65 -19.20
CA LEU A 19 25.14 46.58 -18.11
C LEU A 19 25.26 47.76 -17.14
N LEU A 20 26.48 48.23 -16.86
CA LEU A 20 26.72 49.43 -16.06
C LEU A 20 26.20 50.69 -16.77
N ASP A 21 26.39 50.78 -18.09
CA ASP A 21 25.91 51.92 -18.88
C ASP A 21 24.37 51.95 -18.94
N ILE A 22 23.74 50.79 -19.14
CA ILE A 22 22.27 50.62 -19.03
C ILE A 22 21.78 51.09 -17.66
N HIS A 23 22.41 50.61 -16.58
CA HIS A 23 22.03 50.99 -15.21
C HIS A 23 22.14 52.50 -14.98
N SER A 24 23.25 53.11 -15.39
CA SER A 24 23.45 54.56 -15.29
C SER A 24 22.42 55.35 -16.10
N LYS A 25 22.08 54.88 -17.31
CA LYS A 25 21.07 55.52 -18.17
C LYS A 25 19.66 55.39 -17.61
N ILE A 26 19.33 54.29 -16.95
CA ILE A 26 18.06 54.10 -16.23
C ILE A 26 17.98 55.06 -15.04
N GLU A 27 19.01 55.13 -14.20
CA GLU A 27 19.04 56.06 -13.05
C GLU A 27 18.90 57.52 -13.49
N ASN A 28 19.51 57.88 -14.62
CA ASN A 28 19.45 59.22 -15.18
C ASN A 28 18.22 59.51 -16.06
N ARG A 29 17.27 58.57 -16.16
CA ARG A 29 16.05 58.69 -17.00
C ARG A 29 16.33 59.05 -18.47
N ALA A 30 17.36 58.44 -19.05
CA ALA A 30 17.71 58.60 -20.46
C ALA A 30 16.56 58.14 -21.39
N HIS A 31 16.58 58.56 -22.66
CA HIS A 31 15.56 58.17 -23.62
C HIS A 31 15.54 56.66 -23.85
N SER A 32 14.34 56.07 -23.94
CA SER A 32 14.15 54.62 -24.08
C SER A 32 14.86 54.03 -25.30
N SER A 33 15.02 54.80 -26.39
CA SER A 33 15.77 54.37 -27.58
C SER A 33 17.25 54.12 -27.31
N GLU A 34 17.86 54.85 -26.38
CA GLU A 34 19.27 54.68 -26.03
C GLU A 34 19.46 53.43 -25.17
N ILE A 35 18.58 53.24 -24.18
CA ILE A 35 18.58 52.05 -23.31
C ILE A 35 18.34 50.78 -24.14
N LEU A 36 17.41 50.82 -25.10
CA LEU A 36 17.15 49.69 -26.01
C LEU A 36 18.33 49.37 -26.93
N ALA A 37 19.08 50.38 -27.38
CA ALA A 37 20.29 50.16 -28.16
C ALA A 37 21.34 49.41 -27.35
N ASP A 38 21.56 49.80 -26.09
CA ASP A 38 22.53 49.12 -25.21
C ASP A 38 22.07 47.72 -24.82
N ILE A 39 20.77 47.49 -24.60
CA ILE A 39 20.21 46.15 -24.39
C ILE A 39 20.52 45.25 -25.60
N THR A 40 20.38 45.76 -26.82
CA THR A 40 20.71 45.01 -28.04
C THR A 40 22.19 44.64 -28.08
N VAL A 41 23.07 45.55 -27.64
CA VAL A 41 24.51 45.26 -27.53
C VAL A 41 24.77 44.21 -26.45
N ALA A 42 24.10 44.28 -25.31
CA ALA A 42 24.19 43.29 -24.24
C ALA A 42 23.77 41.89 -24.74
N GLU A 43 22.66 41.79 -25.46
CA GLU A 43 22.19 40.54 -26.07
C GLU A 43 23.22 39.95 -27.04
N GLN A 44 23.85 40.78 -27.88
CA GLN A 44 24.91 40.35 -28.78
C GLN A 44 26.15 39.82 -28.04
N GLN A 45 26.49 40.42 -26.88
CA GLN A 45 27.60 39.94 -26.06
C GLN A 45 27.26 38.63 -25.35
N VAL A 46 26.02 38.47 -24.84
CA VAL A 46 25.53 37.21 -24.26
C VAL A 46 25.53 36.09 -25.29
N ALA A 47 25.20 36.37 -26.55
CA ALA A 47 25.19 35.38 -27.63
C ALA A 47 26.57 34.80 -27.97
N LYS A 48 27.68 35.42 -27.54
CA LYS A 48 29.04 34.92 -27.72
C LYS A 48 29.42 33.81 -26.73
N PHE A 49 28.64 33.62 -25.67
CA PHE A 49 28.84 32.52 -24.73
C PHE A 49 28.18 31.23 -25.25
N PRO A 50 28.78 30.05 -25.01
CA PRO A 50 28.16 28.79 -25.37
C PRO A 50 26.79 28.66 -24.68
N LYS A 51 25.76 28.26 -25.44
CA LYS A 51 24.42 28.02 -24.88
C LYS A 51 24.50 26.95 -23.80
N SER A 52 23.93 27.23 -22.63
CA SER A 52 23.85 26.27 -21.52
C SER A 52 23.20 24.96 -22.00
N GLN A 53 23.82 23.82 -21.66
CA GLN A 53 23.24 22.48 -21.87
C GLN A 53 22.11 22.15 -20.87
N HIS A 54 21.77 23.07 -19.97
CA HIS A 54 20.88 22.86 -18.82
C HIS A 54 19.65 23.77 -18.93
N ILE A 55 18.92 23.66 -20.04
CA ILE A 55 17.67 24.41 -20.29
C ILE A 55 16.65 24.29 -19.14
N PRO A 56 16.48 23.13 -18.46
CA PRO A 56 15.50 23.01 -17.38
C PRO A 56 15.76 23.96 -16.20
N PHE A 57 17.03 24.18 -15.85
CA PHE A 57 17.42 25.10 -14.78
C PHE A 57 17.24 26.57 -15.19
N VAL A 58 17.51 26.90 -16.46
CA VAL A 58 17.29 28.25 -16.98
C VAL A 58 15.79 28.59 -17.02
N VAL A 59 14.95 27.62 -17.39
CA VAL A 59 13.49 27.76 -17.34
C VAL A 59 13.02 27.89 -15.89
N SER A 60 13.59 27.14 -14.95
CA SER A 60 13.30 27.24 -13.52
C SER A 60 13.58 28.64 -12.97
N ASP A 61 14.75 29.22 -13.27
CA ASP A 61 15.13 30.57 -12.81
C ASP A 61 14.23 31.66 -13.42
N LEU A 62 13.86 31.50 -14.69
CA LEU A 62 12.88 32.39 -15.33
C LEU A 62 11.53 32.35 -14.61
N LEU A 63 11.09 31.17 -14.19
CA LEU A 63 9.83 31.01 -13.47
C LEU A 63 9.87 31.56 -12.05
N MET A 64 11.02 31.55 -11.36
CA MET A 64 11.18 32.31 -10.11
C MET A 64 10.97 33.81 -10.35
N THR A 65 11.55 34.33 -11.44
CA THR A 65 11.40 35.75 -11.80
C THR A 65 9.95 36.09 -12.18
N VAL A 66 9.23 35.14 -12.81
CA VAL A 66 7.78 35.26 -13.07
C VAL A 66 7.02 35.36 -11.75
N ASP A 67 7.28 34.46 -10.80
CA ASP A 67 6.56 34.41 -9.53
C ASP A 67 6.74 35.72 -8.75
N GLU A 68 7.97 36.20 -8.60
CA GLU A 68 8.27 37.47 -7.93
C GLU A 68 7.54 38.66 -8.60
N ASN A 69 7.60 38.78 -9.92
CA ASN A 69 6.94 39.88 -10.64
C ASN A 69 5.42 39.76 -10.58
N TYR A 70 4.87 38.56 -10.62
CA TYR A 70 3.43 38.33 -10.54
C TYR A 70 2.88 38.61 -9.15
N GLN A 71 3.59 38.20 -8.10
CA GLN A 71 3.25 38.52 -6.71
C GLN A 71 3.12 40.02 -6.51
N ILE A 72 4.15 40.78 -6.91
CA ILE A 72 4.14 42.24 -6.79
C ILE A 72 3.03 42.86 -7.67
N ALA A 73 2.82 42.32 -8.87
CA ALA A 73 1.76 42.79 -9.77
C ALA A 73 0.36 42.65 -9.16
N ILE A 74 0.09 41.54 -8.45
CA ILE A 74 -1.20 41.31 -7.79
C ILE A 74 -1.31 42.11 -6.48
N SER A 75 -0.25 42.21 -5.69
CA SER A 75 -0.28 42.94 -4.41
C SER A 75 -0.37 44.45 -4.58
N GLU A 76 0.32 45.01 -5.57
CA GLU A 76 0.37 46.47 -5.83
C GLU A 76 -0.55 46.91 -6.98
N ASN A 77 -1.24 45.97 -7.61
CA ASN A 77 -2.07 46.18 -8.80
C ASN A 77 -1.27 46.82 -9.97
N ASP A 78 0.00 46.42 -10.10
CA ASP A 78 0.96 46.91 -11.09
C ASP A 78 0.83 46.16 -12.42
N ASN A 79 0.28 46.86 -13.43
CA ASN A 79 0.07 46.30 -14.77
C ASN A 79 1.36 46.11 -15.57
N GLU A 80 2.44 46.85 -15.27
CA GLU A 80 3.72 46.68 -15.97
C GLU A 80 4.38 45.38 -15.53
N ARG A 81 4.44 45.12 -14.23
CA ARG A 81 4.95 43.86 -13.68
C ARG A 81 4.12 42.66 -14.10
N HIS A 82 2.80 42.83 -14.24
CA HIS A 82 1.94 41.80 -14.80
C HIS A 82 2.31 41.45 -16.25
N SER A 83 2.57 42.47 -17.08
CA SER A 83 3.02 42.30 -18.47
C SER A 83 4.40 41.64 -18.54
N ILE A 84 5.32 41.98 -17.62
CA ILE A 84 6.64 41.37 -17.50
C ILE A 84 6.52 39.89 -17.16
N ALA A 85 5.74 39.53 -16.12
CA ALA A 85 5.51 38.14 -15.73
C ALA A 85 4.93 37.32 -16.91
N THR A 86 3.95 37.87 -17.62
CA THR A 86 3.36 37.22 -18.81
C THR A 86 4.40 36.96 -19.90
N SER A 87 5.24 37.96 -20.21
CA SER A 87 6.27 37.85 -21.25
C SER A 87 7.38 36.85 -20.87
N LEU A 88 7.72 36.79 -19.58
CA LEU A 88 8.70 35.83 -19.05
C LEU A 88 8.18 34.39 -19.10
N VAL A 89 6.88 34.17 -18.85
CA VAL A 89 6.25 32.85 -19.04
C VAL A 89 6.29 32.43 -20.51
N ASP A 90 5.98 33.33 -21.44
CA ASP A 90 6.10 33.04 -22.87
C ASP A 90 7.54 32.67 -23.27
N LYS A 91 8.53 33.34 -22.67
CA LYS A 91 9.93 33.03 -22.89
C LYS A 91 10.33 31.67 -22.31
N ALA A 92 9.86 31.34 -21.12
CA ALA A 92 10.06 30.05 -20.46
C ALA A 92 9.51 28.90 -21.32
N VAL A 93 8.29 29.05 -21.85
CA VAL A 93 7.67 28.07 -22.76
C VAL A 93 8.46 27.93 -24.06
N GLN A 94 8.93 29.03 -24.64
CA GLN A 94 9.74 29.00 -25.85
C GLN A 94 11.05 28.23 -25.64
N LEU A 95 11.72 28.45 -24.50
CA LEU A 95 12.96 27.75 -24.15
C LEU A 95 12.72 26.27 -23.89
N PHE A 96 11.69 25.93 -23.11
CA PHE A 96 11.30 24.54 -22.88
C PHE A 96 10.98 23.80 -24.19
N SER A 97 10.20 24.41 -25.08
CA SER A 97 9.84 23.82 -26.38
C SER A 97 11.02 23.63 -27.33
N SER A 98 12.16 24.29 -27.06
CA SER A 98 13.39 24.15 -27.84
C SER A 98 14.31 23.04 -27.32
N ASP A 99 13.99 22.44 -26.17
CA ASP A 99 14.71 21.32 -25.58
C ASP A 99 14.11 19.98 -26.02
N SER A 100 14.94 19.08 -26.54
CA SER A 100 14.55 17.73 -26.96
C SER A 100 14.93 16.64 -25.95
N SER A 101 15.32 17.02 -24.73
CA SER A 101 15.81 16.11 -23.70
C SER A 101 14.72 15.35 -22.94
N PHE A 102 13.47 15.84 -22.98
CA PHE A 102 12.32 15.24 -22.29
C PHE A 102 11.58 14.21 -23.15
N ASP A 103 10.98 13.20 -22.51
CA ASP A 103 10.13 12.25 -23.22
C ASP A 103 8.76 12.87 -23.61
N GLU A 104 8.05 12.22 -24.54
CA GLU A 104 6.80 12.75 -25.11
C GLU A 104 5.68 12.91 -24.07
N ARG A 105 5.71 12.09 -23.00
CA ARG A 105 4.73 12.15 -21.90
C ARG A 105 5.04 13.31 -20.96
N GLN A 106 6.28 13.46 -20.52
CA GLN A 106 6.74 14.57 -19.67
C GLN A 106 6.56 15.92 -20.37
N THR A 107 6.86 15.96 -21.67
CA THR A 107 6.65 17.14 -22.50
C THR A 107 5.17 17.53 -22.56
N GLY A 108 4.25 16.55 -22.65
CA GLY A 108 2.81 16.80 -22.62
C GLY A 108 2.30 17.34 -21.28
N GLU A 109 2.79 16.80 -20.17
CA GLU A 109 2.40 17.19 -18.81
C GLU A 109 2.88 18.61 -18.45
N ILE A 110 4.15 18.90 -18.71
CA ILE A 110 4.74 20.23 -18.45
C ILE A 110 4.08 21.30 -19.33
N ASN A 111 3.77 21.00 -20.59
CA ASN A 111 3.04 21.94 -21.45
C ASN A 111 1.61 22.21 -20.92
N SER A 112 0.93 21.19 -20.37
CA SER A 112 -0.38 21.38 -19.72
C SER A 112 -0.28 22.33 -18.53
N PHE A 113 0.77 22.22 -17.72
CA PHE A 113 0.99 23.16 -16.61
C PHE A 113 1.33 24.56 -17.10
N PHE A 114 2.12 24.71 -18.16
CA PHE A 114 2.38 26.02 -18.76
C PHE A 114 1.10 26.68 -19.32
N ASP A 115 0.21 25.91 -19.93
CA ASP A 115 -1.08 26.42 -20.42
C ASP A 115 -1.97 26.87 -19.26
N GLU A 116 -2.02 26.08 -18.17
CA GLU A 116 -2.71 26.46 -16.95
C GLU A 116 -2.09 27.71 -16.31
N LEU A 117 -0.75 27.84 -16.33
CA LEU A 117 -0.02 28.99 -15.79
C LEU A 117 -0.43 30.27 -16.51
N LYS A 118 -0.39 30.24 -17.84
CA LYS A 118 -0.80 31.36 -18.68
C LYS A 118 -2.25 31.75 -18.44
N SER A 119 -3.13 30.76 -18.33
CA SER A 119 -4.56 30.97 -18.05
C SER A 119 -4.77 31.66 -16.69
N LYS A 120 -4.12 31.18 -15.63
CA LYS A 120 -4.22 31.75 -14.28
C LYS A 120 -3.67 33.16 -14.20
N ILE A 121 -2.52 33.41 -14.82
CA ILE A 121 -1.92 34.74 -14.92
C ILE A 121 -2.86 35.68 -15.70
N ALA A 122 -3.36 35.27 -16.87
CA ALA A 122 -4.28 36.10 -17.66
C ALA A 122 -5.59 36.44 -16.93
N GLN A 123 -6.06 35.54 -16.07
CA GLN A 123 -7.25 35.74 -15.23
C GLN A 123 -6.98 36.52 -13.93
N LYS A 124 -5.72 36.93 -13.67
CA LYS A 124 -5.29 37.57 -12.42
C LYS A 124 -5.70 36.77 -11.17
N GLN A 125 -5.57 35.45 -11.21
CA GLN A 125 -5.82 34.59 -10.03
C GLN A 125 -4.81 34.87 -8.91
N ASP A 126 -5.11 34.40 -7.69
CA ASP A 126 -4.25 34.63 -6.52
C ASP A 126 -2.84 34.08 -6.74
N PHE A 127 -1.85 34.81 -6.23
CA PHE A 127 -0.43 34.49 -6.46
C PHE A 127 0.00 33.16 -5.82
N VAL A 128 -0.72 32.67 -4.80
CA VAL A 128 -0.46 31.36 -4.19
C VAL A 128 -0.79 30.23 -5.17
N SER A 129 -1.90 30.34 -5.89
CA SER A 129 -2.29 29.37 -6.93
C SER A 129 -1.32 29.34 -8.11
N VAL A 130 -0.77 30.51 -8.48
CA VAL A 130 0.24 30.64 -9.54
C VAL A 130 1.60 30.10 -9.07
N GLY A 131 2.01 30.43 -7.85
CA GLY A 131 3.25 29.93 -7.24
C GLY A 131 3.29 28.40 -7.16
N LYS A 132 2.22 27.74 -6.69
CA LYS A 132 2.13 26.27 -6.66
C LYS A 132 2.33 25.61 -8.02
N LEU A 133 1.77 26.22 -9.06
CA LEU A 133 1.90 25.71 -10.42
C LEU A 133 3.32 25.91 -10.96
N ILE A 134 3.95 27.04 -10.64
CA ILE A 134 5.37 27.31 -10.92
C ILE A 134 6.25 26.26 -10.22
N THR A 135 6.04 25.98 -8.94
CA THR A 135 6.76 24.95 -8.19
C THR A 135 6.60 23.56 -8.80
N THR A 136 5.40 23.23 -9.28
CA THR A 136 5.11 21.95 -9.94
C THR A 136 5.90 21.82 -11.25
N ILE A 137 5.92 22.87 -12.07
CA ILE A 137 6.71 22.93 -13.30
C ILE A 137 8.22 22.81 -12.99
N GLN A 138 8.72 23.51 -11.97
CA GLN A 138 10.13 23.49 -11.58
C GLN A 138 10.59 22.10 -11.09
N ARG A 139 9.76 21.43 -10.28
CA ARG A 139 10.01 20.07 -9.79
C ARG A 139 10.15 19.09 -10.97
N ASP A 140 9.21 19.14 -11.90
CA ASP A 140 9.16 18.20 -13.02
C ASP A 140 10.25 18.50 -14.08
N LEU A 141 10.74 19.75 -14.14
CA LEU A 141 11.85 20.15 -15.01
C LEU A 141 13.23 19.71 -14.49
N THR A 142 13.52 19.91 -13.21
CA THR A 142 14.90 19.75 -12.69
C THR A 142 15.17 18.37 -12.10
N GLY A 143 14.13 17.59 -11.75
CA GLY A 143 14.29 16.24 -11.17
C GLY A 143 15.04 16.21 -9.84
N THR A 144 15.30 17.38 -9.26
CA THR A 144 15.96 17.60 -7.98
C THR A 144 14.98 18.34 -7.09
N ASP A 145 14.82 17.89 -5.86
CA ASP A 145 14.16 18.65 -4.78
C ASP A 145 14.98 19.93 -4.53
N SER A 146 14.81 20.94 -5.38
CA SER A 146 15.42 22.27 -5.20
C SER A 146 14.61 23.05 -4.17
N ALA A 147 14.63 22.56 -2.93
CA ALA A 147 14.05 23.16 -1.74
C ALA A 147 14.90 24.33 -1.22
N SER A 148 15.34 25.26 -2.06
CA SER A 148 16.06 26.46 -1.59
C SER A 148 15.21 27.74 -1.63
N SER A 149 14.04 27.74 -2.27
CA SER A 149 13.06 28.85 -2.18
C SER A 149 11.87 28.58 -1.26
N ASP A 150 11.77 27.37 -0.68
CA ASP A 150 10.63 26.94 0.14
C ASP A 150 10.83 27.07 1.66
N HIS A 151 12.07 27.11 2.19
CA HIS A 151 12.24 27.17 3.65
C HIS A 151 11.74 28.49 4.23
N ALA A 152 12.12 29.63 3.64
CA ALA A 152 11.75 30.94 4.15
C ALA A 152 10.22 31.18 4.13
N SER A 153 9.52 30.63 3.12
CA SER A 153 8.05 30.72 3.03
C SER A 153 7.37 29.87 4.11
N LEU A 154 7.85 28.64 4.35
CA LEU A 154 7.37 27.77 5.41
C LEU A 154 7.59 28.39 6.80
N TYR A 155 8.79 28.92 7.08
CA TYR A 155 9.08 29.65 8.31
C TYR A 155 8.16 30.87 8.49
N ALA A 156 7.88 31.61 7.43
CA ALA A 156 6.95 32.75 7.47
C ALA A 156 5.50 32.32 7.72
N MET A 157 5.04 31.24 7.08
CA MET A 157 3.69 30.68 7.27
C MET A 157 3.48 30.16 8.70
N ILE A 158 4.50 29.53 9.30
CA ILE A 158 4.48 29.12 10.71
C ILE A 158 4.26 30.34 11.61
N ARG A 159 5.03 31.41 11.40
CA ARG A 159 4.89 32.67 12.17
C ARG A 159 3.51 33.29 12.00
N GLN A 160 3.02 33.35 10.77
CA GLN A 160 1.68 33.86 10.47
C GLN A 160 0.59 33.07 11.20
N HIS A 161 0.69 31.74 11.22
CA HIS A 161 -0.26 30.92 11.96
C HIS A 161 -0.21 31.18 13.46
N TYR A 162 0.98 31.39 14.04
CA TYR A 162 1.07 31.76 15.46
C TYR A 162 0.50 33.15 15.78
N ASP A 163 0.64 34.12 14.88
CA ASP A 163 -0.03 35.42 15.01
C ASP A 163 -1.56 35.27 14.97
N GLN A 164 -2.07 34.43 14.07
CA GLN A 164 -3.50 34.11 13.98
C GLN A 164 -3.99 33.37 15.24
N THR A 165 -3.21 32.41 15.77
CA THR A 165 -3.48 31.74 17.05
C THR A 165 -3.64 32.75 18.17
N LEU A 166 -2.71 33.71 18.31
CA LEU A 166 -2.77 34.74 19.35
C LEU A 166 -3.97 35.68 19.17
N SER A 167 -4.34 36.01 17.93
CA SER A 167 -5.55 36.80 17.64
C SER A 167 -6.82 36.06 18.09
N GLU A 168 -6.97 34.78 17.70
CA GLU A 168 -8.15 33.99 18.05
C GLU A 168 -8.25 33.72 19.56
N ILE A 169 -7.12 33.60 20.28
CA ILE A 169 -7.12 33.51 21.75
C ILE A 169 -7.64 34.80 22.40
N LYS A 170 -7.27 35.98 21.89
CA LYS A 170 -7.82 37.26 22.38
C LYS A 170 -9.33 37.33 22.21
N ASP A 171 -9.83 36.76 21.12
CA ASP A 171 -11.26 36.66 20.83
C ASP A 171 -11.95 35.49 21.57
N ASN A 172 -11.23 34.83 22.50
CA ASN A 172 -11.68 33.70 23.30
C ASN A 172 -12.11 32.48 22.44
N ASN A 173 -11.56 32.37 21.22
CA ASN A 173 -11.87 31.35 20.24
C ASN A 173 -10.77 30.28 20.16
N TYR A 174 -10.63 29.52 21.25
CA TYR A 174 -9.60 28.47 21.38
C TYR A 174 -9.71 27.37 20.30
N ALA A 175 -10.90 27.12 19.75
CA ALA A 175 -11.09 26.13 18.71
C ALA A 175 -10.36 26.51 17.41
N LYS A 176 -10.52 27.76 16.94
CA LYS A 176 -9.75 28.24 15.78
C LYS A 176 -8.28 28.46 16.09
N ALA A 177 -7.95 28.88 17.31
CA ALA A 177 -6.56 28.99 17.72
C ALA A 177 -5.82 27.65 17.61
N GLU A 178 -6.49 26.55 18.00
CA GLU A 178 -5.99 25.20 17.82
C GLU A 178 -5.85 24.82 16.33
N GLU A 179 -6.78 25.23 15.46
CA GLU A 179 -6.65 25.02 14.01
C GLU A 179 -5.38 25.65 13.44
N HIS A 180 -5.06 26.88 13.84
CA HIS A 180 -3.85 27.57 13.39
C HIS A 180 -2.57 26.92 13.92
N VAL A 181 -2.52 26.49 15.19
CA VAL A 181 -1.34 25.79 15.72
C VAL A 181 -1.09 24.48 15.00
N ILE A 182 -2.16 23.75 14.68
CA ILE A 182 -2.01 22.50 13.93
C ILE A 182 -1.54 22.76 12.50
N ALA A 183 -2.06 23.78 11.82
CA ALA A 183 -1.59 24.15 10.49
C ALA A 183 -0.12 24.58 10.51
N ALA A 184 0.32 25.32 11.54
CA ALA A 184 1.73 25.67 11.73
C ALA A 184 2.63 24.42 11.80
N TYR A 185 2.20 23.38 12.50
CA TYR A 185 2.97 22.15 12.62
C TYR A 185 2.86 21.28 11.35
N LEU A 186 1.68 20.75 11.06
CA LEU A 186 1.50 19.72 10.03
C LEU A 186 1.59 20.22 8.60
N ASP A 187 1.14 21.44 8.33
CA ASP A 187 1.07 21.93 6.96
C ASP A 187 2.33 22.69 6.58
N ASN A 188 3.24 22.93 7.55
CA ASN A 188 4.44 23.73 7.34
C ASN A 188 5.69 23.15 8.02
N PHE A 189 5.71 23.03 9.35
CA PHE A 189 6.91 22.56 10.08
C PHE A 189 7.35 21.14 9.71
N GLU A 190 6.40 20.23 9.47
CA GLU A 190 6.67 18.84 9.06
C GLU A 190 7.61 18.76 7.83
N TYR A 191 7.43 19.66 6.87
CA TYR A 191 8.28 19.75 5.67
C TYR A 191 9.71 20.27 5.97
N LEU A 192 9.94 20.87 7.13
CA LEU A 192 11.24 21.37 7.58
C LEU A 192 12.03 20.32 8.38
N GLU A 193 11.36 19.28 8.90
CA GLU A 193 11.96 18.34 9.86
C GLU A 193 13.20 17.64 9.29
N ALA A 194 13.15 17.22 8.02
CA ALA A 194 14.27 16.55 7.36
C ALA A 194 15.52 17.43 7.29
N ASP A 195 15.36 18.74 7.05
CA ASP A 195 16.49 19.67 6.93
C ASP A 195 16.98 20.16 8.29
N ILE A 196 16.08 20.37 9.24
CA ILE A 196 16.44 20.69 10.63
C ILE A 196 17.20 19.50 11.26
N GLY A 197 16.73 18.27 11.03
CA GLY A 197 17.35 17.05 11.55
C GLY A 197 18.76 16.81 11.03
N LYS A 198 19.08 17.26 9.80
CA LYS A 198 20.46 17.23 9.26
C LYS A 198 21.42 18.13 10.04
N VAL A 199 20.92 19.18 10.67
CA VAL A 199 21.73 20.18 11.36
C VAL A 199 21.76 19.98 12.88
N ASP A 200 20.60 19.69 13.49
CA ASP A 200 20.48 19.44 14.94
C ASP A 200 19.25 18.55 15.28
N GLU A 201 19.48 17.23 15.40
CA GLU A 201 18.45 16.23 15.76
C GLU A 201 17.85 16.47 17.16
N THR A 202 18.65 16.94 18.12
CA THR A 202 18.17 17.22 19.49
C THR A 202 17.25 18.43 19.54
N LEU A 203 17.56 19.47 18.78
CA LEU A 203 16.73 20.66 18.65
C LEU A 203 15.44 20.33 17.90
N LEU A 204 15.50 19.54 16.82
CA LEU A 204 14.33 19.04 16.10
C LEU A 204 13.33 18.39 17.07
N HIS A 205 13.78 17.42 17.87
CA HIS A 205 12.89 16.70 18.77
C HIS A 205 12.25 17.61 19.84
N LYS A 206 13.00 18.60 20.34
CA LYS A 206 12.47 19.62 21.25
C LYS A 206 11.40 20.48 20.57
N MET A 207 11.62 20.87 19.31
CA MET A 207 10.67 21.68 18.54
C MET A 207 9.41 20.91 18.18
N GLU A 208 9.54 19.67 17.69
CA GLU A 208 8.43 18.73 17.49
C GLU A 208 7.55 18.69 18.75
N LEU A 209 8.15 18.35 19.90
CA LEU A 209 7.43 18.25 21.17
C LEU A 209 6.70 19.54 21.56
N ASN A 210 7.34 20.70 21.36
CA ASN A 210 6.76 21.98 21.74
C ASN A 210 5.62 22.41 20.81
N MET A 211 5.81 22.30 19.49
CA MET A 211 4.84 22.73 18.49
C MET A 211 3.65 21.78 18.40
N ARG A 212 3.91 20.48 18.50
CA ARG A 212 2.91 19.43 18.41
C ARG A 212 2.15 19.21 19.71
N GLU A 213 2.84 19.04 20.84
CA GLU A 213 2.20 18.54 22.06
C GLU A 213 1.97 19.68 23.05
N ASN A 214 3.03 20.36 23.48
CA ASN A 214 2.95 21.30 24.59
C ASN A 214 2.06 22.51 24.26
N LEU A 215 2.23 23.13 23.08
CA LEU A 215 1.42 24.27 22.69
C LEU A 215 -0.06 23.89 22.50
N ARG A 216 -0.33 22.73 21.88
CA ARG A 216 -1.70 22.22 21.75
C ARG A 216 -2.34 21.96 23.11
N ALA A 217 -1.62 21.34 24.05
CA ALA A 217 -2.09 21.11 25.40
C ALA A 217 -2.45 22.42 26.12
N MET A 218 -1.61 23.45 26.00
CA MET A 218 -1.90 24.78 26.57
C MET A 218 -3.18 25.40 26.00
N ILE A 219 -3.43 25.26 24.70
CA ILE A 219 -4.66 25.75 24.06
C ILE A 219 -5.88 24.96 24.52
N GLN A 220 -5.78 23.63 24.60
CA GLN A 220 -6.85 22.74 25.05
C GLN A 220 -7.20 22.97 26.53
N GLU A 221 -6.20 23.23 27.36
CA GLU A 221 -6.36 23.61 28.78
C GLU A 221 -6.86 25.05 28.97
N LYS A 222 -7.01 25.82 27.88
CA LYS A 222 -7.41 27.22 27.88
C LYS A 222 -6.55 28.09 28.81
N LYS A 223 -5.22 27.92 28.72
CA LYS A 223 -4.25 28.77 29.43
C LYS A 223 -4.43 30.24 29.03
N SER A 224 -3.95 31.14 29.89
CA SER A 224 -4.07 32.57 29.63
C SER A 224 -3.33 32.98 28.36
N TYR A 225 -3.78 34.08 27.73
CA TYR A 225 -3.12 34.68 26.57
C TYR A 225 -1.63 34.92 26.83
N ASP A 226 -1.27 35.43 28.01
CA ASP A 226 0.11 35.74 28.37
C ASP A 226 0.98 34.48 28.46
N GLU A 227 0.45 33.39 29.01
CA GLU A 227 1.15 32.10 29.07
C GLU A 227 1.41 31.55 27.67
N ILE A 228 0.40 31.57 26.79
CA ILE A 228 0.50 31.04 25.42
C ILE A 228 1.42 31.92 24.58
N GLN A 229 1.30 33.25 24.68
CA GLN A 229 2.18 34.18 23.99
C GLN A 229 3.63 34.02 24.45
N SER A 230 3.87 33.85 25.75
CA SER A 230 5.21 33.59 26.27
C SER A 230 5.79 32.31 25.67
N PHE A 231 5.02 31.22 25.62
CA PHE A 231 5.48 29.93 25.09
C PHE A 231 5.75 29.94 23.58
N ILE A 232 4.92 30.65 22.82
CA ILE A 232 5.12 30.86 21.37
C ILE A 232 6.41 31.66 21.15
N ASN A 233 6.62 32.74 21.89
CA ASN A 233 7.82 33.58 21.74
C ASN A 233 9.09 32.84 22.18
N ASP A 234 9.02 32.07 23.28
CA ASP A 234 10.11 31.28 23.84
C ASP A 234 9.54 30.01 24.51
N PRO A 235 9.82 28.79 24.00
CA PRO A 235 10.94 28.47 23.12
C PRO A 235 10.65 28.44 21.61
N ILE A 236 9.40 28.46 21.14
CA ILE A 236 9.08 28.04 19.76
C ILE A 236 9.70 28.95 18.70
N LEU A 237 9.37 30.25 18.71
CA LEU A 237 9.90 31.20 17.71
C LEU A 237 11.41 31.41 17.85
N ALA A 238 11.94 31.33 19.08
CA ALA A 238 13.38 31.40 19.32
C ALA A 238 14.14 30.21 18.70
N ASP A 239 13.60 28.99 18.84
CA ASP A 239 14.18 27.78 18.25
C ASP A 239 14.01 27.80 16.70
N LEU A 240 12.88 28.29 16.17
CA LEU A 240 12.67 28.50 14.73
C LEU A 240 13.68 29.49 14.13
N ASP A 241 13.90 30.63 14.77
CA ASP A 241 14.90 31.61 14.36
C ASP A 241 16.32 31.02 14.38
N ASN A 242 16.61 30.12 15.33
CA ASN A 242 17.90 29.46 15.43
C ASN A 242 18.10 28.48 14.28
N THR A 243 17.11 27.63 13.99
CA THR A 243 17.18 26.66 12.89
C THR A 243 17.25 27.35 11.53
N GLU A 244 16.45 28.39 11.29
CA GLU A 244 16.49 29.16 10.03
C GLU A 244 17.88 29.79 9.81
N LYS A 245 18.53 30.29 10.88
CA LYS A 245 19.92 30.80 10.82
C LYS A 245 20.96 29.70 10.59
N MET A 246 20.73 28.49 11.09
CA MET A 246 21.64 27.36 10.91
C MET A 246 21.56 26.84 9.46
N ILE A 247 20.36 26.70 8.91
CA ILE A 247 20.10 26.23 7.54
C ILE A 247 20.54 27.28 6.51
N SER A 248 20.32 28.57 6.76
CA SER A 248 20.79 29.64 5.86
C SER A 248 22.32 29.80 5.83
N LYS A 249 23.05 29.33 6.85
CA LYS A 249 24.53 29.36 6.88
C LYS A 249 25.19 28.14 6.22
N SER A 250 24.47 27.05 6.01
CA SER A 250 24.99 25.82 5.38
C SER A 250 24.96 25.85 3.85
N SER A 251 24.43 26.92 3.25
CA SER A 251 24.57 27.25 1.82
C SER A 251 25.25 28.62 1.71
N PRO A 252 26.48 28.80 1.16
CA PRO A 252 27.11 28.06 0.06
C PRO A 252 28.57 27.59 0.34
N ASP A 253 29.06 26.64 -0.47
CA ASP A 253 30.49 26.33 -0.63
C ASP A 253 31.17 25.42 0.43
N SER A 254 30.63 24.22 0.64
CA SER A 254 31.48 23.10 1.07
C SER A 254 31.33 21.88 0.15
N GLN A 255 32.46 21.54 -0.46
CA GLN A 255 32.78 20.26 -1.09
C GLN A 255 32.17 19.07 -0.34
N PRO A 256 31.98 17.91 -1.00
CA PRO A 256 31.33 16.73 -0.43
C PRO A 256 32.12 16.23 0.78
N ALA A 257 31.79 16.77 1.95
CA ALA A 257 32.29 16.32 3.21
C ALA A 257 31.63 14.98 3.44
N SER A 258 32.38 13.93 3.09
CA SER A 258 32.32 12.58 3.60
C SER A 258 30.95 12.20 4.14
N ARG A 259 30.21 11.52 3.26
CA ARG A 259 29.10 10.61 3.53
C ARG A 259 29.49 9.60 4.62
N VAL A 260 29.70 10.06 5.84
CA VAL A 260 29.64 9.24 7.04
C VAL A 260 28.15 9.16 7.32
N GLU A 261 27.50 8.26 6.59
CA GLU A 261 26.24 7.68 6.99
C GLU A 261 26.42 7.16 8.43
N LEU A 262 26.07 7.98 9.42
CA LEU A 262 25.39 7.46 10.59
C LEU A 262 23.93 7.21 10.19
N LYS A 263 23.72 6.36 9.17
CA LYS A 263 22.54 5.52 9.13
C LYS A 263 22.64 4.69 10.40
N LYS A 264 21.99 5.14 11.46
CA LYS A 264 21.65 4.27 12.58
C LYS A 264 21.00 3.05 11.93
N ALA A 265 21.67 1.91 11.97
CA ALA A 265 21.23 0.74 11.22
C ALA A 265 19.76 0.49 11.57
N ALA A 266 18.89 0.50 10.54
CA ALA A 266 17.47 0.28 10.71
C ALA A 266 17.28 -0.98 11.57
N LYS A 267 16.50 -0.86 12.63
CA LYS A 267 16.26 -1.99 13.52
C LYS A 267 15.50 -3.06 12.74
N GLU A 268 15.72 -4.31 13.11
CA GLU A 268 14.97 -5.41 12.51
C GLU A 268 13.47 -5.29 12.80
N MET A 269 12.66 -5.74 11.84
CA MET A 269 11.21 -5.89 12.01
C MET A 269 10.88 -6.66 13.30
N GLY A 270 9.91 -6.17 14.08
CA GLY A 270 9.50 -6.81 15.33
C GLY A 270 10.38 -6.52 16.55
N SER A 271 11.40 -5.66 16.42
CA SER A 271 12.32 -5.27 17.50
C SER A 271 11.73 -4.31 18.55
N ALA A 272 10.51 -3.82 18.34
CA ALA A 272 9.80 -2.95 19.29
C ALA A 272 9.46 -3.70 20.59
N THR A 273 9.31 -2.97 21.71
CA THR A 273 8.88 -3.57 22.99
C THR A 273 7.41 -3.99 22.94
N GLU A 274 6.97 -4.86 23.85
CA GLU A 274 5.56 -5.30 23.89
C GLU A 274 4.60 -4.14 24.20
N GLU A 275 5.03 -3.17 25.01
CA GLU A 275 4.29 -1.93 25.26
C GLU A 275 4.13 -1.12 23.96
N GLN A 276 5.21 -0.95 23.19
CA GLN A 276 5.17 -0.26 21.89
C GLN A 276 4.25 -1.00 20.91
N LYS A 277 4.38 -2.33 20.79
CA LYS A 277 3.51 -3.15 19.92
C LYS A 277 2.05 -3.03 20.31
N SER A 278 1.73 -3.06 21.61
CA SER A 278 0.36 -2.87 22.09
C SER A 278 -0.16 -1.46 21.84
N GLY A 279 0.69 -0.45 22.05
CA GLY A 279 0.40 0.95 21.76
C GLY A 279 0.05 1.15 20.30
N VAL A 280 0.92 0.72 19.38
CA VAL A 280 0.71 0.81 17.93
C VAL A 280 -0.61 0.16 17.51
N ARG A 281 -0.93 -1.03 18.02
CA ARG A 281 -2.20 -1.71 17.73
C ARG A 281 -3.42 -0.89 18.13
N SER A 282 -3.39 -0.29 19.32
CA SER A 282 -4.47 0.58 19.81
C SER A 282 -4.62 1.85 18.97
N GLN A 283 -3.49 2.48 18.62
CA GLN A 283 -3.48 3.71 17.83
C GLN A 283 -4.03 3.46 16.42
N ILE A 284 -3.59 2.39 15.77
CA ILE A 284 -4.11 1.99 14.44
C ILE A 284 -5.61 1.74 14.46
N ASP A 285 -6.14 1.16 15.53
CA ASP A 285 -7.59 0.94 15.64
C ASP A 285 -8.36 2.25 15.76
N PHE A 286 -7.86 3.18 16.57
CA PHE A 286 -8.43 4.52 16.66
C PHE A 286 -8.42 5.21 15.30
N ILE A 287 -7.27 5.18 14.60
CA ILE A 287 -7.12 5.75 13.26
C ILE A 287 -8.17 5.18 12.30
N ARG A 288 -8.35 3.86 12.26
CA ARG A 288 -9.34 3.22 11.37
C ARG A 288 -10.77 3.69 11.65
N ILE A 289 -11.14 3.82 12.92
CA ILE A 289 -12.46 4.32 13.32
C ILE A 289 -12.61 5.79 12.90
N THR A 290 -11.60 6.61 13.18
CA THR A 290 -11.61 8.04 12.85
C THR A 290 -11.65 8.28 11.35
N LEU A 291 -10.91 7.50 10.55
CA LEU A 291 -10.97 7.57 9.09
C LEU A 291 -12.35 7.14 8.54
N GLN A 292 -13.03 6.18 9.17
CA GLN A 292 -14.40 5.84 8.78
C GLN A 292 -15.37 6.98 9.11
N THR A 293 -15.22 7.60 10.29
CA THR A 293 -16.00 8.79 10.66
C THR A 293 -15.75 9.95 9.70
N MET A 294 -14.50 10.15 9.30
CA MET A 294 -14.11 11.14 8.30
C MET A 294 -14.84 10.92 6.97
N LEU A 295 -14.83 9.70 6.43
CA LEU A 295 -15.52 9.36 5.18
C LEU A 295 -17.03 9.63 5.28
N ASN A 296 -17.66 9.24 6.39
CA ASN A 296 -19.08 9.49 6.63
C ASN A 296 -19.39 10.99 6.68
N GLN A 297 -18.59 11.78 7.42
CA GLN A 297 -18.74 13.23 7.51
C GLN A 297 -18.58 13.91 6.15
N TYR A 298 -17.60 13.47 5.36
CA TYR A 298 -17.38 14.02 4.02
C TYR A 298 -18.55 13.70 3.09
N LYS A 299 -19.08 12.47 3.15
CA LYS A 299 -20.25 12.03 2.40
C LYS A 299 -21.52 12.81 2.75
N GLU A 300 -21.65 13.25 4.01
CA GLU A 300 -22.73 14.13 4.48
C GLU A 300 -22.53 15.62 4.09
N GLY A 301 -21.41 15.96 3.44
CA GLY A 301 -21.08 17.33 3.04
C GLY A 301 -20.40 18.17 4.13
N ASN A 302 -20.08 17.57 5.28
CA ASN A 302 -19.42 18.23 6.41
C ASN A 302 -17.88 18.22 6.24
N THR A 303 -17.37 18.91 5.22
CA THR A 303 -15.93 18.94 4.88
C THR A 303 -15.02 19.35 6.04
N GLN A 304 -15.40 20.36 6.83
CA GLN A 304 -14.59 20.80 7.98
C GLN A 304 -14.46 19.71 9.04
N ALA A 305 -15.56 19.01 9.35
CA ALA A 305 -15.54 17.92 10.32
C ALA A 305 -14.69 16.74 9.80
N ALA A 306 -14.80 16.42 8.51
CA ALA A 306 -13.95 15.42 7.88
C ALA A 306 -12.46 15.79 7.94
N PHE A 307 -12.12 17.05 7.67
CA PHE A 307 -10.74 17.54 7.76
C PHE A 307 -10.18 17.41 9.19
N VAL A 308 -10.97 17.81 10.20
CA VAL A 308 -10.62 17.65 11.61
C VAL A 308 -10.41 16.17 11.96
N SER A 309 -11.27 15.27 11.49
CA SER A 309 -11.11 13.83 11.71
C SER A 309 -9.83 13.28 11.06
N ALA A 310 -9.52 13.65 9.81
CA ALA A 310 -8.28 13.24 9.15
C ALA A 310 -7.03 13.72 9.92
N ARG A 311 -7.09 14.94 10.46
CA ARG A 311 -6.05 15.56 11.27
C ARG A 311 -5.86 14.87 12.62
N THR A 312 -6.96 14.58 13.33
CA THR A 312 -6.94 13.82 14.59
C THR A 312 -6.42 12.40 14.39
N ALA A 313 -6.74 11.76 13.26
CA ALA A 313 -6.20 10.44 12.93
C ALA A 313 -4.66 10.46 12.83
N TYR A 314 -4.09 11.54 12.28
CA TYR A 314 -2.65 11.70 12.22
C TYR A 314 -2.05 12.10 13.57
N LEU A 315 -2.40 13.29 14.07
CA LEU A 315 -1.76 13.89 15.25
C LEU A 315 -1.95 13.09 16.53
N ASP A 316 -3.21 12.75 16.80
CA ASP A 316 -3.55 12.19 18.10
C ASP A 316 -3.27 10.68 18.13
N SER A 317 -2.79 10.09 17.03
CA SER A 317 -2.55 8.64 16.93
C SER A 317 -1.40 8.19 16.04
N TYR A 318 -1.35 8.55 14.75
CA TYR A 318 -0.33 8.02 13.84
C TYR A 318 1.10 8.37 14.27
N GLU A 319 1.34 9.54 14.85
CA GLU A 319 2.67 9.91 15.34
C GLU A 319 3.20 8.97 16.42
N HIS A 320 2.31 8.39 17.23
CA HIS A 320 2.67 7.37 18.20
C HIS A 320 3.05 6.03 17.53
N VAL A 321 2.53 5.79 16.33
CA VAL A 321 2.87 4.63 15.48
C VAL A 321 4.20 4.86 14.76
N GLU A 322 4.44 6.08 14.29
CA GLU A 322 5.69 6.51 13.65
C GLU A 322 6.90 6.27 14.56
N ILE A 323 6.86 6.65 15.85
CA ILE A 323 8.04 6.62 16.72
C ILE A 323 8.80 5.27 16.68
N PRO A 324 8.16 4.11 16.92
CA PRO A 324 8.84 2.83 16.76
C PRO A 324 9.10 2.48 15.28
N LEU A 325 8.19 2.84 14.37
CA LEU A 325 8.27 2.51 12.94
C LEU A 325 9.46 3.19 12.24
N ARG A 326 9.71 4.48 12.49
CA ARG A 326 10.82 5.27 11.94
C ARG A 326 12.18 4.68 12.28
N THR A 327 12.29 3.94 13.38
CA THR A 327 13.52 3.21 13.72
C THR A 327 13.70 1.88 12.98
N ILE A 328 12.63 1.36 12.38
CA ILE A 328 12.58 0.08 11.65
C ILE A 328 12.62 0.33 10.14
N ASP A 329 11.82 1.26 9.63
CA ASP A 329 11.73 1.60 8.21
C ASP A 329 11.41 3.10 8.02
N PRO A 330 12.43 3.98 7.99
CA PRO A 330 12.25 5.42 7.84
C PRO A 330 11.58 5.83 6.51
N ASP A 331 11.93 5.15 5.41
CA ASP A 331 11.40 5.48 4.08
C ASP A 331 9.91 5.15 4.00
N PHE A 332 9.50 4.02 4.58
CA PHE A 332 8.10 3.65 4.68
C PHE A 332 7.31 4.61 5.58
N THR A 333 7.87 5.02 6.73
CA THR A 333 7.22 6.02 7.59
C THR A 333 6.90 7.31 6.81
N LEU A 334 7.90 7.88 6.13
CA LEU A 334 7.73 9.09 5.32
C LEU A 334 6.64 8.91 4.24
N GLN A 335 6.57 7.73 3.63
CA GLN A 335 5.51 7.42 2.67
C GLN A 335 4.10 7.55 3.28
N VAL A 336 3.91 7.09 4.53
CA VAL A 336 2.60 7.15 5.19
C VAL A 336 2.26 8.58 5.62
N GLU A 337 3.24 9.35 6.10
CA GLU A 337 3.08 10.77 6.43
C GLU A 337 2.56 11.56 5.22
N LEU A 338 3.18 11.35 4.06
CA LEU A 338 2.75 11.94 2.79
C LEU A 338 1.32 11.52 2.39
N GLN A 339 0.92 10.28 2.65
CA GLN A 339 -0.46 9.82 2.39
C GLN A 339 -1.48 10.53 3.29
N PHE A 340 -1.15 10.78 4.56
CA PHE A 340 -2.00 11.57 5.45
C PHE A 340 -2.07 13.03 5.01
N ALA A 341 -0.96 13.62 4.57
CA ALA A 341 -0.93 14.97 4.01
C ALA A 341 -1.78 15.09 2.73
N GLU A 342 -1.64 14.13 1.81
CA GLU A 342 -2.45 14.05 0.58
C GLU A 342 -3.95 13.93 0.91
N LEU A 343 -4.32 13.05 1.84
CA LEU A 343 -5.69 12.89 2.28
C LEU A 343 -6.29 14.20 2.80
N ARG A 344 -5.55 14.91 3.68
CA ARG A 344 -5.96 16.22 4.21
C ARG A 344 -6.10 17.26 3.08
N SER A 345 -5.16 17.28 2.15
CA SER A 345 -5.16 18.16 0.98
C SER A 345 -6.39 17.93 0.09
N LEU A 346 -6.72 16.67 -0.22
CA LEU A 346 -7.90 16.31 -1.01
C LEU A 346 -9.21 16.75 -0.35
N ILE A 347 -9.33 16.59 0.97
CA ILE A 347 -10.50 17.05 1.72
C ILE A 347 -10.61 18.58 1.65
N ASN A 348 -9.51 19.30 1.85
CA ASN A 348 -9.49 20.77 1.81
C ASN A 348 -9.83 21.33 0.42
N GLN A 349 -9.37 20.65 -0.64
CA GLN A 349 -9.68 20.97 -2.03
C GLN A 349 -11.11 20.59 -2.45
N LYS A 350 -11.89 19.96 -1.55
CA LYS A 350 -13.23 19.42 -1.85
C LYS A 350 -13.23 18.48 -3.05
N ALA A 351 -12.22 17.61 -3.13
CA ALA A 351 -12.09 16.63 -4.20
C ALA A 351 -13.27 15.65 -4.25
N ASP A 352 -13.41 14.94 -5.38
CA ASP A 352 -14.42 13.89 -5.52
C ASP A 352 -14.29 12.83 -4.41
N TYR A 353 -15.43 12.33 -3.93
CA TYR A 353 -15.47 11.31 -2.86
C TYR A 353 -14.60 10.10 -3.19
N ASP A 354 -14.64 9.63 -4.44
CA ASP A 354 -13.84 8.49 -4.90
C ASP A 354 -12.33 8.70 -4.71
N LYS A 355 -11.82 9.93 -4.88
CA LYS A 355 -10.39 10.25 -4.66
C LYS A 355 -10.03 10.20 -3.18
N ILE A 356 -10.90 10.72 -2.32
CA ILE A 356 -10.71 10.71 -0.87
C ILE A 356 -10.81 9.29 -0.33
N GLU A 357 -11.75 8.50 -0.85
CA GLU A 357 -11.89 7.08 -0.55
C GLU A 357 -10.62 6.31 -0.93
N GLN A 358 -10.10 6.48 -2.15
CA GLN A 358 -8.86 5.88 -2.61
C GLN A 358 -7.66 6.25 -1.71
N ALA A 359 -7.49 7.53 -1.38
CA ALA A 359 -6.44 7.98 -0.45
C ALA A 359 -6.60 7.36 0.95
N THR A 360 -7.84 7.25 1.43
CA THR A 360 -8.14 6.63 2.73
C THR A 360 -7.83 5.13 2.73
N ILE A 361 -8.11 4.44 1.62
CA ILE A 361 -7.77 3.03 1.42
C ILE A 361 -6.24 2.85 1.46
N ALA A 362 -5.49 3.73 0.79
CA ALA A 362 -4.03 3.72 0.81
C ALA A 362 -3.49 3.85 2.24
N VAL A 363 -3.98 4.84 3.00
CA VAL A 363 -3.63 5.02 4.41
C VAL A 363 -3.97 3.76 5.22
N LYS A 364 -5.20 3.23 5.12
CA LYS A 364 -5.62 2.03 5.86
C LYS A 364 -4.69 0.82 5.61
N ARG A 365 -4.17 0.66 4.38
CA ARG A 365 -3.18 -0.39 4.06
C ARG A 365 -1.82 -0.13 4.68
N SER A 366 -1.36 1.11 4.61
CA SER A 366 -0.11 1.51 5.24
C SER A 366 -0.14 1.29 6.76
N LEU A 367 -1.32 1.39 7.39
CA LEU A 367 -1.49 1.01 8.80
C LEU A 367 -1.31 -0.50 9.04
N ASP A 368 -1.91 -1.36 8.20
CA ASP A 368 -1.70 -2.82 8.28
C ASP A 368 -0.23 -3.18 8.18
N GLU A 369 0.51 -2.49 7.31
CA GLU A 369 1.94 -2.68 7.12
C GLU A 369 2.76 -2.11 8.28
N SER A 370 2.41 -0.92 8.78
CA SER A 370 3.02 -0.31 9.96
C SER A 370 2.94 -1.25 11.17
N GLU A 371 1.76 -1.83 11.42
CA GLU A 371 1.58 -2.82 12.48
C GLU A 371 2.47 -4.05 12.27
N ARG A 372 2.58 -4.52 11.03
CA ARG A 372 3.36 -5.71 10.67
C ARG A 372 4.85 -5.50 10.89
N LEU A 373 5.37 -4.35 10.49
CA LEU A 373 6.77 -3.98 10.68
C LEU A 373 7.13 -3.82 12.16
N VAL A 374 6.26 -3.16 12.93
CA VAL A 374 6.46 -2.96 14.38
C VAL A 374 6.33 -4.26 15.16
N THR A 375 5.31 -5.07 14.86
CA THR A 375 5.02 -6.30 15.62
C THR A 375 5.96 -7.45 15.23
N GLY A 376 6.34 -7.50 13.95
CA GLY A 376 7.02 -8.64 13.35
C GLY A 376 6.15 -9.89 13.28
N THR A 377 6.73 -10.98 12.77
CA THR A 377 5.98 -12.23 12.51
C THR A 377 5.67 -13.01 13.79
N GLY A 378 6.41 -12.77 14.88
CA GLY A 378 6.34 -13.60 16.08
C GLY A 378 6.66 -15.07 15.79
N GLN A 379 6.17 -15.99 16.63
CA GLN A 379 6.37 -17.44 16.46
C GLN A 379 5.11 -18.18 16.03
N ILE A 380 3.93 -17.69 16.45
CA ILE A 380 2.66 -18.37 16.24
C ILE A 380 2.23 -18.28 14.77
N ALA A 381 2.23 -17.09 14.17
CA ALA A 381 1.81 -16.91 12.78
C ALA A 381 2.68 -17.71 11.78
N PRO A 382 4.03 -17.71 11.88
CA PRO A 382 4.87 -18.59 11.06
C PRO A 382 4.56 -20.08 11.22
N THR A 383 4.25 -20.52 12.45
CA THR A 383 3.87 -21.91 12.71
C THR A 383 2.54 -22.26 12.04
N ILE A 384 1.56 -21.35 12.08
CA ILE A 384 0.29 -21.53 11.36
C ILE A 384 0.53 -21.56 9.85
N ALA A 385 1.36 -20.66 9.31
CA ALA A 385 1.70 -20.63 7.89
C ALA A 385 2.36 -21.95 7.44
N PHE A 386 3.36 -22.43 8.18
CA PHE A 386 4.04 -23.70 7.93
C PHE A 386 3.07 -24.88 7.97
N THR A 387 2.27 -25.00 9.04
CA THR A 387 1.35 -26.13 9.22
C THR A 387 0.21 -26.12 8.21
N SER A 388 -0.32 -24.94 7.87
CA SER A 388 -1.34 -24.76 6.84
C SER A 388 -0.81 -25.17 5.47
N SER A 389 0.37 -24.66 5.10
CA SER A 389 1.05 -25.01 3.85
C SER A 389 1.30 -26.51 3.73
N PHE A 390 1.89 -27.11 4.77
CA PHE A 390 2.10 -28.55 4.86
C PHE A 390 0.79 -29.32 4.65
N ALA A 391 -0.27 -28.92 5.35
CA ALA A 391 -1.53 -29.64 5.34
C ALA A 391 -2.25 -29.54 3.99
N VAL A 392 -2.17 -28.39 3.30
CA VAL A 392 -2.70 -28.21 1.94
C VAL A 392 -2.03 -29.17 0.97
N ILE A 393 -0.70 -29.10 0.82
CA ILE A 393 -0.01 -29.93 -0.18
C ILE A 393 -0.14 -31.41 0.16
N PHE A 394 -0.08 -31.76 1.45
CA PHE A 394 -0.24 -33.14 1.90
C PHE A 394 -1.63 -33.69 1.57
N ARG A 395 -2.69 -32.88 1.73
CA ARG A 395 -4.05 -33.27 1.36
C ARG A 395 -4.16 -33.51 -0.15
N GLU A 396 -3.87 -32.50 -0.96
CA GLU A 396 -4.11 -32.58 -2.41
C GLU A 396 -3.20 -33.65 -3.06
N GLY A 397 -1.96 -33.74 -2.58
CA GLY A 397 -1.04 -34.78 -3.02
C GLY A 397 -1.44 -36.19 -2.59
N LEU A 398 -2.03 -36.38 -1.40
CA LEU A 398 -2.47 -37.70 -0.94
C LEU A 398 -3.59 -38.25 -1.83
N GLU A 399 -4.55 -37.41 -2.22
CA GLU A 399 -5.63 -37.81 -3.11
C GLU A 399 -5.10 -38.27 -4.47
N SER A 400 -4.19 -37.49 -5.06
CA SER A 400 -3.48 -37.84 -6.28
C SER A 400 -2.72 -39.16 -6.15
N VAL A 401 -1.94 -39.34 -5.07
CA VAL A 401 -1.15 -40.56 -4.83
C VAL A 401 -2.05 -41.79 -4.67
N LEU A 402 -3.18 -41.66 -3.98
CA LEU A 402 -4.13 -42.77 -3.79
C LEU A 402 -4.80 -43.19 -5.09
N ILE A 403 -5.28 -42.23 -5.89
CA ILE A 403 -5.93 -42.51 -7.18
C ILE A 403 -4.92 -43.13 -8.16
N LEU A 404 -3.76 -42.50 -8.33
CA LEU A 404 -2.73 -42.99 -9.24
C LEU A 404 -2.17 -44.34 -8.78
N GLY A 405 -2.00 -44.52 -7.46
CA GLY A 405 -1.62 -45.79 -6.86
C GLY A 405 -2.61 -46.90 -7.20
N ALA A 406 -3.92 -46.63 -7.12
CA ALA A 406 -4.96 -47.58 -7.50
C ALA A 406 -4.92 -47.93 -9.00
N ILE A 407 -4.74 -46.94 -9.88
CA ILE A 407 -4.61 -47.16 -11.34
C ILE A 407 -3.37 -48.00 -11.66
N LEU A 408 -2.22 -47.65 -11.09
CA LEU A 408 -0.96 -48.38 -11.30
C LEU A 408 -1.05 -49.81 -10.78
N THR A 409 -1.64 -50.01 -9.59
CA THR A 409 -1.87 -51.35 -9.01
C THR A 409 -2.81 -52.18 -9.89
N TYR A 410 -3.86 -51.57 -10.45
CA TYR A 410 -4.77 -52.25 -11.38
C TYR A 410 -4.05 -52.67 -12.67
N LEU A 411 -3.21 -51.79 -13.23
CA LEU A 411 -2.41 -52.10 -14.42
C LEU A 411 -1.38 -53.21 -14.16
N GLU A 412 -0.86 -53.31 -12.95
CA GLU A 412 -0.01 -54.43 -12.50
C GLU A 412 -0.80 -55.73 -12.41
N ALA A 413 -1.95 -55.70 -11.72
CA ALA A 413 -2.79 -56.87 -11.53
C ALA A 413 -3.35 -57.43 -12.85
N SER A 414 -3.64 -56.56 -13.83
CA SER A 414 -4.13 -56.93 -15.16
C SER A 414 -3.03 -57.32 -16.16
N ARG A 415 -1.76 -57.40 -15.74
CA ARG A 415 -0.58 -57.68 -16.59
C ARG A 415 -0.38 -56.69 -17.76
N ASN A 416 -1.02 -55.53 -17.71
CA ASN A 416 -0.97 -54.50 -18.75
C ASN A 416 0.03 -53.39 -18.41
N THR A 417 1.24 -53.80 -18.02
CA THR A 417 2.32 -52.90 -17.56
C THR A 417 2.82 -51.92 -18.62
N LYS A 418 2.60 -52.23 -19.91
CA LYS A 418 2.91 -51.36 -21.04
C LYS A 418 2.24 -49.99 -20.96
N PHE A 419 1.08 -49.89 -20.29
CA PHE A 419 0.35 -48.63 -20.18
C PHE A 419 0.84 -47.70 -19.06
N LYS A 420 1.70 -48.17 -18.14
CA LYS A 420 2.22 -47.35 -17.03
C LYS A 420 2.99 -46.12 -17.49
N ARG A 421 3.76 -46.23 -18.58
CA ARG A 421 4.51 -45.10 -19.15
C ARG A 421 3.59 -43.94 -19.55
N PHE A 422 2.38 -44.26 -20.03
CA PHE A 422 1.39 -43.24 -20.42
C PHE A 422 0.76 -42.55 -19.21
N VAL A 423 0.59 -43.27 -18.09
CA VAL A 423 0.22 -42.66 -16.81
C VAL A 423 1.31 -41.68 -16.35
N HIS A 424 2.59 -42.06 -16.45
CA HIS A 424 3.69 -41.14 -16.11
C HIS A 424 3.76 -39.90 -17.01
N TYR A 425 3.50 -40.04 -18.32
CA TYR A 425 3.42 -38.88 -19.21
C TYR A 425 2.31 -37.91 -18.81
N GLY A 426 1.12 -38.42 -18.44
CA GLY A 426 0.03 -37.55 -17.97
C GLY A 426 0.36 -36.85 -16.65
N ILE A 427 1.06 -37.51 -15.72
CA ILE A 427 1.54 -36.89 -14.47
C ILE A 427 2.52 -35.75 -14.77
N ILE A 428 3.54 -36.01 -15.60
CA ILE A 428 4.55 -34.99 -15.96
C ILE A 428 3.86 -33.81 -16.65
N LEU A 429 2.95 -34.07 -17.58
CA LEU A 429 2.19 -33.03 -18.27
C LEU A 429 1.35 -32.20 -17.31
N ALA A 430 0.73 -32.83 -16.31
CA ALA A 430 -0.05 -32.12 -15.29
C ALA A 430 0.82 -31.24 -14.41
N ILE A 431 1.97 -31.73 -13.94
CA ILE A 431 2.91 -30.92 -13.14
C ILE A 431 3.38 -29.70 -13.93
N VAL A 432 3.75 -29.87 -15.20
CA VAL A 432 4.13 -28.77 -16.09
C VAL A 432 2.98 -27.79 -16.26
N ALA A 433 1.76 -28.28 -16.51
CA ALA A 433 0.58 -27.43 -16.64
C ALA A 433 0.29 -26.66 -15.36
N THR A 434 0.41 -27.28 -14.18
CA THR A 434 0.24 -26.61 -12.89
C THR A 434 1.27 -25.51 -12.67
N ALA A 435 2.54 -25.74 -13.03
CA ALA A 435 3.58 -24.71 -12.96
C ALA A 435 3.29 -23.52 -13.91
N VAL A 436 2.78 -23.80 -15.10
CA VAL A 436 2.34 -22.76 -16.05
C VAL A 436 1.14 -21.98 -15.49
N THR A 437 0.14 -22.66 -14.92
CA THR A 437 -1.01 -22.03 -14.27
C THR A 437 -0.58 -21.12 -13.13
N TRP A 438 0.35 -21.57 -12.28
CA TRP A 438 0.91 -20.75 -11.21
C TRP A 438 1.58 -19.49 -11.76
N PHE A 439 2.47 -19.64 -12.75
CA PHE A 439 3.14 -18.51 -13.38
C PHE A 439 2.14 -17.49 -13.96
N ILE A 440 1.10 -17.96 -14.64
CA ILE A 440 0.04 -17.10 -15.19
C ILE A 440 -0.72 -16.39 -14.05
N ALA A 441 -1.11 -17.12 -13.00
CA ALA A 441 -1.82 -16.55 -11.86
C ALA A 441 -0.99 -15.45 -11.17
N SER A 442 0.27 -15.74 -10.85
CA SER A 442 1.17 -14.77 -10.22
C SER A 442 1.44 -13.56 -11.12
N TYR A 443 1.54 -13.75 -12.43
CA TYR A 443 1.74 -12.67 -13.40
C TYR A 443 0.53 -11.74 -13.50
N LEU A 444 -0.68 -12.30 -13.56
CA LEU A 444 -1.92 -11.52 -13.61
C LEU A 444 -2.11 -10.64 -12.37
N ILE A 445 -1.79 -11.16 -11.18
CA ILE A 445 -1.87 -10.39 -9.93
C ILE A 445 -0.88 -9.22 -9.93
N LYS A 446 0.36 -9.43 -10.41
CA LYS A 446 1.41 -8.39 -10.42
C LYS A 446 1.09 -7.21 -11.34
N ILE A 447 0.45 -7.44 -12.48
CA ILE A 447 0.17 -6.39 -13.48
C ILE A 447 -1.01 -5.52 -13.10
N SER A 448 -1.89 -6.02 -12.23
CA SER A 448 -3.18 -5.37 -12.02
C SER A 448 -3.15 -4.05 -11.24
N GLY A 449 -1.97 -3.55 -10.82
CA GLY A 449 -1.74 -2.19 -10.32
C GLY A 449 -2.90 -1.59 -9.51
N ALA A 450 -3.76 -0.82 -10.19
CA ALA A 450 -4.91 -0.11 -9.62
C ALA A 450 -6.07 -0.97 -9.06
N ASN A 451 -6.11 -2.28 -9.32
CA ASN A 451 -7.16 -3.20 -8.85
C ASN A 451 -6.62 -4.41 -8.09
N ARG A 452 -5.36 -4.36 -7.64
CA ARG A 452 -4.69 -5.49 -7.00
C ARG A 452 -5.52 -6.06 -5.84
N GLU A 453 -6.25 -5.20 -5.15
CA GLU A 453 -6.83 -5.54 -3.86
C GLU A 453 -8.26 -6.04 -3.99
N LEU A 454 -8.97 -5.56 -5.02
CA LEU A 454 -10.15 -6.24 -5.50
C LEU A 454 -9.81 -7.67 -5.95
N ILE A 455 -8.65 -7.86 -6.62
CA ILE A 455 -8.19 -9.18 -7.03
C ILE A 455 -7.83 -10.05 -5.82
N GLU A 456 -7.14 -9.52 -4.81
CA GLU A 456 -6.83 -10.26 -3.57
C GLU A 456 -8.12 -10.69 -2.85
N ALA A 457 -9.12 -9.80 -2.76
CA ALA A 457 -10.43 -10.13 -2.19
C ALA A 457 -11.17 -11.21 -3.01
N ILE A 458 -11.19 -11.10 -4.34
CA ILE A 458 -11.81 -12.08 -5.23
C ILE A 458 -11.09 -13.43 -5.16
N ALA A 459 -9.75 -13.43 -5.09
CA ALA A 459 -8.95 -14.64 -4.94
C ALA A 459 -9.26 -15.34 -3.61
N ALA A 460 -9.33 -14.60 -2.51
CA ALA A 460 -9.70 -15.12 -1.20
C ALA A 460 -11.12 -15.71 -1.17
N LEU A 461 -12.10 -15.02 -1.77
CA LEU A 461 -13.47 -15.54 -1.92
C LEU A 461 -13.52 -16.80 -2.79
N SER A 462 -12.79 -16.81 -3.90
CA SER A 462 -12.75 -17.94 -4.81
C SER A 462 -12.14 -19.17 -4.13
N ALA A 463 -11.02 -18.98 -3.41
CA ALA A 463 -10.39 -20.03 -2.62
C ALA A 463 -11.34 -20.55 -1.53
N THR A 464 -12.08 -19.66 -0.86
CA THR A 464 -13.11 -20.04 0.12
C THR A 464 -14.21 -20.90 -0.51
N ALA A 465 -14.75 -20.50 -1.67
CA ALA A 465 -15.80 -21.22 -2.37
C ALA A 465 -15.34 -22.61 -2.82
N VAL A 466 -14.11 -22.72 -3.34
CA VAL A 466 -13.51 -24.00 -3.73
C VAL A 466 -13.28 -24.90 -2.51
N LEU A 467 -12.69 -24.38 -1.42
CA LEU A 467 -12.49 -25.15 -0.19
C LEU A 467 -13.81 -25.68 0.37
N PHE A 468 -14.85 -24.85 0.36
CA PHE A 468 -16.18 -25.24 0.77
C PHE A 468 -16.72 -26.37 -0.11
N TYR A 469 -16.71 -26.19 -1.43
CA TYR A 469 -17.20 -27.19 -2.38
C TYR A 469 -16.50 -28.54 -2.20
N VAL A 470 -15.16 -28.55 -2.14
CA VAL A 470 -14.37 -29.79 -2.04
C VAL A 470 -14.56 -30.47 -0.68
N SER A 471 -14.63 -29.68 0.41
CA SER A 471 -14.89 -30.22 1.74
C SER A 471 -16.24 -30.96 1.81
N PHE A 472 -17.27 -30.43 1.14
CA PHE A 472 -18.59 -31.07 1.05
C PHE A 472 -18.64 -32.23 0.06
N TRP A 473 -17.85 -32.17 -1.01
CA TRP A 473 -17.73 -33.27 -1.97
C TRP A 473 -17.23 -34.55 -1.28
N ILE A 474 -16.20 -34.44 -0.45
CA ILE A 474 -15.62 -35.58 0.31
C ILE A 474 -16.65 -36.16 1.30
N LEU A 475 -17.47 -35.32 1.91
CA LEU A 475 -18.55 -35.76 2.81
C LEU A 475 -19.60 -36.62 2.09
N ASN A 476 -19.83 -36.39 0.79
CA ASN A 476 -20.81 -37.12 0.00
C ASN A 476 -20.25 -38.43 -0.56
N LYS A 477 -20.03 -39.42 0.33
CA LYS A 477 -19.49 -40.78 0.03
C LYS A 477 -20.10 -41.54 -1.18
N ILE A 478 -21.26 -41.10 -1.68
CA ILE A 478 -21.98 -41.72 -2.80
C ILE A 478 -21.25 -41.47 -4.14
N GLU A 479 -20.52 -40.36 -4.27
CA GLU A 479 -19.84 -40.00 -5.52
C GLU A 479 -18.51 -40.75 -5.72
N HIS A 480 -17.73 -40.94 -4.65
CA HIS A 480 -16.47 -41.71 -4.71
C HIS A 480 -16.64 -43.14 -5.27
N LYS A 481 -17.71 -43.85 -4.86
CA LYS A 481 -17.98 -45.22 -5.37
C LYS A 481 -18.30 -45.22 -6.86
N LYS A 482 -19.21 -44.34 -7.29
CA LYS A 482 -19.62 -44.21 -8.70
C LYS A 482 -18.46 -43.78 -9.59
N TRP A 483 -17.65 -42.85 -9.11
CA TRP A 483 -16.46 -42.40 -9.81
C TRP A 483 -15.41 -43.52 -9.92
N MET A 484 -15.17 -44.29 -8.86
CA MET A 484 -14.25 -45.43 -8.91
C MET A 484 -14.74 -46.52 -9.87
N GLU A 485 -16.05 -46.77 -9.95
CA GLU A 485 -16.63 -47.66 -10.96
C GLU A 485 -16.48 -47.12 -12.38
N PHE A 486 -16.68 -45.81 -12.59
CA PHE A 486 -16.42 -45.15 -13.87
C PHE A 486 -14.96 -45.27 -14.29
N VAL A 487 -14.02 -45.01 -13.37
CA VAL A 487 -12.58 -45.14 -13.62
C VAL A 487 -12.24 -46.59 -13.97
N LYS A 488 -12.71 -47.57 -13.19
CA LYS A 488 -12.51 -48.99 -13.50
C LYS A 488 -13.06 -49.37 -14.88
N ALA A 489 -14.26 -48.90 -15.22
CA ALA A 489 -14.89 -49.16 -16.52
C ALA A 489 -14.07 -48.57 -17.67
N LYS A 490 -13.64 -47.30 -17.55
CA LYS A 490 -12.82 -46.62 -18.57
C LYS A 490 -11.42 -47.23 -18.71
N VAL A 491 -10.78 -47.57 -17.60
CA VAL A 491 -9.47 -48.23 -17.58
C VAL A 491 -9.58 -49.62 -18.21
N TRP A 492 -10.61 -50.40 -17.88
CA TRP A 492 -10.86 -51.71 -18.48
C TRP A 492 -11.12 -51.60 -19.99
N GLN A 493 -11.97 -50.68 -20.42
CA GLN A 493 -12.26 -50.42 -21.83
C GLN A 493 -10.99 -50.02 -22.59
N ALA A 494 -10.25 -49.03 -22.10
CA ALA A 494 -9.01 -48.56 -22.74
C ALA A 494 -7.92 -49.64 -22.80
N SER A 495 -7.83 -50.45 -21.74
CA SER A 495 -6.92 -51.59 -21.69
C SER A 495 -7.28 -52.68 -22.71
N THR A 496 -8.55 -52.77 -23.11
CA THR A 496 -9.04 -53.76 -24.09
C THR A 496 -8.95 -53.22 -25.52
N THR A 497 -9.22 -51.93 -25.73
CA THR A 497 -9.19 -51.26 -27.05
C THR A 497 -7.79 -50.76 -27.44
N GLY A 498 -6.80 -50.80 -26.52
CA GLY A 498 -5.44 -50.34 -26.78
C GLY A 498 -5.25 -48.82 -26.75
N GLY A 499 -6.25 -48.06 -26.27
CA GLY A 499 -6.26 -46.60 -26.27
C GLY A 499 -5.30 -46.00 -25.24
N THR A 500 -4.08 -45.65 -25.64
CA THR A 500 -3.03 -45.10 -24.77
C THR A 500 -3.35 -43.70 -24.24
N VAL A 501 -4.07 -42.88 -25.03
CA VAL A 501 -4.47 -41.51 -24.69
C VAL A 501 -5.34 -41.46 -23.43
N VAL A 502 -6.17 -42.48 -23.18
CA VAL A 502 -7.04 -42.52 -21.99
C VAL A 502 -6.21 -42.53 -20.71
N PHE A 503 -5.08 -43.24 -20.69
CA PHE A 503 -4.20 -43.29 -19.52
C PHE A 503 -3.47 -41.97 -19.28
N VAL A 504 -3.06 -41.28 -20.35
CA VAL A 504 -2.47 -39.93 -20.28
C VAL A 504 -3.51 -38.95 -19.74
N MET A 505 -4.69 -38.87 -20.35
CA MET A 505 -5.74 -37.92 -19.97
C MET A 505 -6.28 -38.17 -18.57
N LEU A 506 -6.50 -39.44 -18.20
CA LEU A 506 -6.99 -39.79 -16.87
C LEU A 506 -6.01 -39.36 -15.78
N SER A 507 -4.71 -39.63 -15.97
CA SER A 507 -3.69 -39.23 -15.00
C SER A 507 -3.46 -37.72 -15.01
N PHE A 508 -3.49 -37.09 -16.19
CA PHE A 508 -3.42 -35.64 -16.34
C PHE A 508 -4.52 -34.92 -15.57
N PHE A 509 -5.80 -35.20 -15.85
CA PHE A 509 -6.90 -34.51 -15.18
C PHE A 509 -6.97 -34.81 -13.68
N THR A 510 -6.60 -36.03 -13.27
CA THR A 510 -6.49 -36.37 -11.84
C THR A 510 -5.50 -35.44 -11.15
N VAL A 511 -4.26 -35.34 -11.66
CA VAL A 511 -3.21 -34.55 -11.01
C VAL A 511 -3.41 -33.05 -11.21
N TYR A 512 -3.83 -32.63 -12.40
CA TYR A 512 -3.99 -31.22 -12.72
C TYR A 512 -5.10 -30.56 -11.91
N ARG A 513 -6.20 -31.28 -11.61
CA ARG A 513 -7.24 -30.78 -10.71
C ARG A 513 -6.67 -30.45 -9.33
N GLU A 514 -5.96 -31.40 -8.72
CA GLU A 514 -5.32 -31.20 -7.41
C GLU A 514 -4.24 -30.10 -7.47
N GLY A 515 -3.49 -30.03 -8.57
CA GLY A 515 -2.49 -29.00 -8.81
C GLY A 515 -3.11 -27.60 -8.97
N PHE A 516 -4.25 -27.48 -9.67
CA PHE A 516 -4.98 -26.24 -9.83
C PHE A 516 -5.52 -25.72 -8.49
N GLU A 517 -6.12 -26.61 -7.69
CA GLU A 517 -6.55 -26.27 -6.32
C GLU A 517 -5.36 -25.84 -5.46
N THR A 518 -4.24 -26.55 -5.52
CA THR A 518 -3.00 -26.18 -4.83
C THR A 518 -2.55 -24.77 -5.21
N VAL A 519 -2.55 -24.43 -6.50
CA VAL A 519 -2.17 -23.08 -6.97
C VAL A 519 -3.07 -22.01 -6.36
N LEU A 520 -4.39 -22.20 -6.42
CA LEU A 520 -5.34 -21.23 -5.85
C LEU A 520 -5.13 -21.02 -4.35
N PHE A 521 -4.90 -22.10 -3.58
CA PHE A 521 -4.68 -22.00 -2.14
C PHE A 521 -3.35 -21.34 -1.78
N TYR A 522 -2.28 -21.66 -2.52
CA TYR A 522 -0.98 -21.04 -2.28
C TYR A 522 -0.96 -19.57 -2.67
N GLU A 523 -1.63 -19.16 -3.76
CA GLU A 523 -1.78 -17.74 -4.11
C GLU A 523 -2.50 -16.96 -3.00
N ALA A 524 -3.63 -17.47 -2.50
CA ALA A 524 -4.32 -16.83 -1.37
C ALA A 524 -3.44 -16.80 -0.10
N MET A 525 -2.77 -17.91 0.21
CA MET A 525 -1.91 -18.01 1.40
C MET A 525 -0.69 -17.10 1.34
N PHE A 526 -0.04 -16.92 0.18
CA PHE A 526 1.08 -15.99 0.02
C PHE A 526 0.65 -14.54 0.24
N GLY A 527 -0.56 -14.16 -0.17
CA GLY A 527 -1.11 -12.83 0.15
C GLY A 527 -1.26 -12.60 1.66
N PHE A 528 -1.68 -13.62 2.41
CA PHE A 528 -1.86 -13.51 3.87
C PHE A 528 -0.54 -13.67 4.65
N ALA A 529 0.42 -14.43 4.11
CA ALA A 529 1.67 -14.82 4.75
C ALA A 529 2.86 -13.92 4.40
N LYS A 530 2.61 -12.62 4.13
CA LYS A 530 3.66 -11.63 3.86
C LYS A 530 4.73 -11.65 4.96
N TYR A 531 6.01 -11.68 4.56
CA TYR A 531 7.20 -11.88 5.41
C TYR A 531 7.33 -13.26 6.09
N MET A 532 6.42 -14.20 5.78
CA MET A 532 6.43 -15.58 6.28
C MET A 532 6.50 -16.60 5.13
N GLU A 533 6.86 -16.16 3.92
CA GLU A 533 6.90 -16.96 2.70
C GLU A 533 7.87 -18.14 2.83
N THR A 534 8.97 -17.95 3.55
CA THR A 534 9.93 -19.03 3.84
C THR A 534 9.28 -20.16 4.63
N TYR A 535 8.42 -19.86 5.61
CA TYR A 535 7.73 -20.88 6.40
C TYR A 535 6.69 -21.63 5.57
N VAL A 536 6.00 -20.92 4.67
CA VAL A 536 5.15 -21.54 3.64
C VAL A 536 5.99 -22.48 2.76
N GLY A 537 7.12 -22.03 2.23
CA GLY A 537 8.01 -22.86 1.41
C GLY A 537 8.50 -24.12 2.14
N LEU A 538 8.87 -23.99 3.42
CA LEU A 538 9.28 -25.12 4.26
C LEU A 538 8.13 -26.10 4.51
N GLY A 539 6.91 -25.60 4.75
CA GLY A 539 5.71 -26.42 4.89
C GLY A 539 5.43 -27.23 3.63
N PHE A 540 5.53 -26.59 2.47
CA PHE A 540 5.37 -27.23 1.16
C PHE A 540 6.39 -28.35 0.93
N ILE A 541 7.69 -28.07 1.17
CA ILE A 541 8.77 -29.06 1.01
C ILE A 541 8.57 -30.24 1.97
N ALA A 542 8.25 -29.96 3.24
CA ALA A 542 7.97 -31.00 4.24
C ALA A 542 6.78 -31.87 3.83
N GLY A 543 5.75 -31.27 3.25
CA GLY A 543 4.57 -31.97 2.72
C GLY A 543 4.90 -32.88 1.56
N ILE A 544 5.68 -32.40 0.56
CA ILE A 544 6.17 -33.23 -0.55
C ILE A 544 7.02 -34.39 -0.05
N ALA A 545 7.98 -34.13 0.85
CA ALA A 545 8.83 -35.18 1.41
C ALA A 545 7.99 -36.26 2.11
N THR A 546 6.97 -35.83 2.86
CA THR A 546 6.01 -36.74 3.53
C THR A 546 5.20 -37.54 2.51
N LEU A 547 4.71 -36.92 1.43
CA LEU A 547 3.98 -37.61 0.36
C LEU A 547 4.81 -38.67 -0.35
N LEU A 548 6.07 -38.36 -0.66
CA LEU A 548 7.02 -39.33 -1.21
C LEU A 548 7.22 -40.50 -0.24
N GLY A 549 7.40 -40.21 1.05
CA GLY A 549 7.47 -41.22 2.11
C GLY A 549 6.23 -42.12 2.14
N VAL A 550 5.02 -41.54 2.09
CA VAL A 550 3.75 -42.27 2.03
C VAL A 550 3.69 -43.17 0.79
N TYR A 551 4.02 -42.65 -0.39
CA TYR A 551 4.06 -43.42 -1.64
C TYR A 551 4.99 -44.65 -1.52
N PHE A 552 6.21 -44.47 -1.00
CA PHE A 552 7.17 -45.57 -0.80
C PHE A 552 6.66 -46.61 0.21
N VAL A 553 6.08 -46.18 1.33
CA VAL A 553 5.52 -47.06 2.37
C VAL A 553 4.35 -47.88 1.82
N THR A 554 3.41 -47.25 1.12
CA THR A 554 2.26 -47.92 0.52
C THR A 554 2.71 -48.94 -0.52
N ARG A 555 3.71 -48.59 -1.34
CA ARG A 555 4.27 -49.49 -2.36
C ARG A 555 5.02 -50.68 -1.78
N LYS A 556 5.82 -50.48 -0.73
CA LYS A 556 6.70 -51.53 -0.17
C LYS A 556 5.99 -52.46 0.82
N ILE A 557 5.07 -51.93 1.63
CA ILE A 557 4.50 -52.66 2.77
C ILE A 557 3.07 -53.13 2.49
N GLY A 558 2.40 -52.60 1.45
CA GLY A 558 1.01 -52.98 1.11
C GLY A 558 0.01 -52.70 2.24
N LYS A 559 0.43 -51.98 3.29
CA LYS A 559 -0.43 -51.62 4.43
C LYS A 559 -1.51 -50.67 3.95
N ARG A 560 -2.77 -51.01 4.27
CA ARG A 560 -3.92 -50.17 4.00
C ARG A 560 -3.82 -48.91 4.87
N LEU A 561 -3.69 -47.75 4.25
CA LEU A 561 -3.75 -46.47 4.97
C LEU A 561 -5.10 -46.36 5.70
N PRO A 562 -5.14 -45.82 6.94
CA PRO A 562 -6.37 -45.58 7.66
C PRO A 562 -7.11 -44.39 7.02
N LEU A 563 -7.66 -44.61 5.83
CA LEU A 563 -8.29 -43.58 4.99
C LEU A 563 -9.34 -42.78 5.75
N LYS A 564 -10.11 -43.43 6.64
CA LYS A 564 -11.12 -42.76 7.47
C LYS A 564 -10.53 -41.67 8.37
N MET A 565 -9.35 -41.89 8.95
CA MET A 565 -8.70 -40.94 9.84
C MET A 565 -8.07 -39.79 9.04
N LEU A 566 -7.43 -40.13 7.91
CA LEU A 566 -6.85 -39.14 7.00
C LEU A 566 -7.92 -38.21 6.42
N PHE A 567 -9.04 -38.76 5.93
CA PHE A 567 -10.16 -37.95 5.42
C PHE A 567 -10.80 -37.05 6.47
N GLY A 568 -10.90 -37.50 7.73
CA GLY A 568 -11.38 -36.65 8.82
C GLY A 568 -10.45 -35.47 9.10
N LEU A 569 -9.14 -35.73 9.08
CA LEU A 569 -8.11 -34.70 9.30
C LEU A 569 -8.05 -33.70 8.14
N THR A 570 -8.06 -34.17 6.89
CA THR A 570 -8.05 -33.28 5.72
C THR A 570 -9.30 -32.43 5.61
N MET A 571 -10.46 -32.97 5.99
CA MET A 571 -11.71 -32.22 6.07
C MET A 571 -11.65 -31.13 7.15
N GLY A 572 -11.09 -31.43 8.33
CA GLY A 572 -10.92 -30.44 9.40
C GLY A 572 -10.01 -29.29 8.99
N VAL A 573 -8.90 -29.59 8.33
CA VAL A 573 -7.98 -28.57 7.77
C VAL A 573 -8.68 -27.73 6.71
N GLY A 574 -9.38 -28.37 5.76
CA GLY A 574 -10.12 -27.66 4.72
C GLY A 574 -11.19 -26.72 5.28
N ALA A 575 -11.91 -27.16 6.31
CA ALA A 575 -12.89 -26.33 7.02
C ALA A 575 -12.23 -25.14 7.72
N TYR A 576 -11.11 -25.36 8.44
CA TYR A 576 -10.36 -24.28 9.07
C TYR A 576 -9.90 -23.23 8.05
N LEU A 577 -9.24 -23.65 6.97
CA LEU A 577 -8.74 -22.73 5.95
C LEU A 577 -9.88 -21.99 5.25
N SER A 578 -11.02 -22.65 5.01
CA SER A 578 -12.19 -22.00 4.42
C SER A 578 -12.76 -20.91 5.32
N ILE A 579 -12.81 -21.15 6.63
CA ILE A 579 -13.27 -20.16 7.62
C ILE A 579 -12.27 -19.00 7.72
N ALA A 580 -10.97 -19.30 7.74
CA ALA A 580 -9.92 -18.28 7.79
C ALA A 580 -9.92 -17.38 6.54
N PHE A 581 -9.97 -18.00 5.35
CA PHE A 581 -9.99 -17.27 4.08
C PHE A 581 -11.26 -16.44 3.92
N LEU A 582 -12.41 -16.93 4.40
CA LEU A 582 -13.65 -16.14 4.41
C LEU A 582 -13.51 -14.89 5.29
N GLY A 583 -12.91 -15.03 6.47
CA GLY A 583 -12.66 -13.91 7.37
C GLY A 583 -11.76 -12.84 6.72
N ASN A 584 -10.67 -13.27 6.08
CA ASN A 584 -9.80 -12.36 5.31
C ASN A 584 -10.53 -11.72 4.13
N ALA A 585 -11.30 -12.49 3.36
CA ALA A 585 -12.04 -11.98 2.22
C ALA A 585 -13.03 -10.88 2.64
N VAL A 586 -13.79 -11.10 3.71
CA VAL A 586 -14.71 -10.09 4.25
C VAL A 586 -13.93 -8.86 4.72
N ARG A 587 -12.77 -9.04 5.36
CA ARG A 587 -11.92 -7.92 5.79
C ARG A 587 -11.35 -7.10 4.63
N GLU A 588 -10.92 -7.74 3.54
CA GLU A 588 -10.47 -7.03 2.35
C GLU A 588 -11.62 -6.23 1.72
N LEU A 589 -12.82 -6.80 1.64
CA LEU A 589 -14.01 -6.08 1.17
C LEU A 589 -14.40 -4.89 2.06
N GLN A 590 -14.21 -4.99 3.38
CA GLN A 590 -14.38 -3.86 4.30
C GLN A 590 -13.32 -2.77 4.06
N THR A 591 -12.10 -3.17 3.72
CA THR A 591 -11.02 -2.22 3.43
C THR A 591 -11.31 -1.43 2.16
N LEU A 592 -12.01 -2.05 1.19
CA LEU A 592 -12.47 -1.44 -0.06
C LEU A 592 -13.81 -0.66 0.07
N ASP A 593 -14.36 -0.50 1.27
CA ASP A 593 -15.69 0.08 1.55
C ASP A 593 -16.87 -0.60 0.80
N ILE A 594 -16.66 -1.83 0.30
CA ILE A 594 -17.70 -2.64 -0.37
C ILE A 594 -18.65 -3.26 0.67
N LEU A 595 -18.10 -3.62 1.85
CA LEU A 595 -18.87 -4.12 2.98
C LEU A 595 -18.80 -3.16 4.17
N PRO A 596 -19.87 -3.06 4.97
CA PRO A 596 -19.87 -2.21 6.15
C PRO A 596 -18.83 -2.68 7.16
N PHE A 597 -18.28 -1.71 7.88
CA PHE A 597 -17.36 -1.93 8.99
C PHE A 597 -18.07 -1.66 10.32
N THR A 598 -18.36 -2.73 11.08
CA THR A 598 -18.87 -2.61 12.45
C THR A 598 -17.85 -3.14 13.43
N SER A 599 -17.19 -2.25 14.18
CA SER A 599 -16.18 -2.64 15.17
C SER A 599 -16.78 -3.43 16.33
N LEU A 600 -16.11 -4.51 16.73
CA LEU A 600 -16.37 -5.32 17.94
C LEU A 600 -15.20 -5.25 18.93
N LEU A 601 -14.38 -4.20 18.86
CA LEU A 601 -13.30 -3.97 19.82
C LEU A 601 -13.87 -3.92 21.25
N GLY A 602 -13.20 -4.61 22.17
CA GLY A 602 -13.65 -4.79 23.56
C GLY A 602 -14.56 -6.01 23.80
N ILE A 603 -15.15 -6.60 22.75
CA ILE A 603 -15.93 -7.84 22.85
C ILE A 603 -15.10 -9.03 22.35
N VAL A 604 -14.49 -8.90 21.17
CA VAL A 604 -13.64 -9.92 20.57
C VAL A 604 -12.17 -9.53 20.78
N PRO A 605 -11.31 -10.43 21.29
CA PRO A 605 -9.88 -10.16 21.43
C PRO A 605 -9.26 -9.82 20.07
N ARG A 606 -8.53 -8.71 20.02
CA ARG A 606 -7.79 -8.30 18.83
C ARG A 606 -6.49 -9.09 18.74
N LEU A 607 -6.35 -9.88 17.68
CA LEU A 607 -5.09 -10.52 17.32
C LEU A 607 -4.14 -9.50 16.68
N ASP A 608 -2.84 -9.74 16.75
CA ASP A 608 -1.90 -9.01 15.89
C ASP A 608 -2.19 -9.31 14.41
N ILE A 609 -1.81 -8.38 13.54
CA ILE A 609 -2.12 -8.46 12.11
C ILE A 609 -1.69 -9.78 11.45
N ASN A 610 -0.54 -10.34 11.84
CA ASN A 610 -0.04 -11.59 11.27
C ASN A 610 -0.90 -12.79 11.69
N MET A 611 -1.25 -12.91 12.98
CA MET A 611 -2.17 -13.96 13.43
C MET A 611 -3.59 -13.75 12.91
N ALA A 612 -4.06 -12.51 12.83
CA ALA A 612 -5.36 -12.17 12.25
C ALA A 612 -5.45 -12.63 10.80
N LYS A 613 -4.44 -12.33 9.96
CA LYS A 613 -4.38 -12.78 8.56
C LYS A 613 -4.26 -14.30 8.42
N MET A 614 -3.60 -15.00 9.35
CA MET A 614 -3.53 -16.46 9.32
C MET A 614 -4.83 -17.15 9.77
N THR A 615 -5.60 -16.52 10.66
CA THR A 615 -6.82 -17.11 11.23
C THR A 615 -8.11 -16.57 10.62
N GLY A 616 -8.04 -15.46 9.89
CA GLY A 616 -9.19 -14.69 9.41
C GLY A 616 -9.97 -13.97 10.50
N ILE A 617 -9.50 -13.98 11.76
CA ILE A 617 -10.24 -13.44 12.89
C ILE A 617 -9.91 -11.96 13.03
N TYR A 618 -10.89 -11.12 12.68
CA TYR A 618 -10.85 -9.67 12.91
C TYR A 618 -11.97 -9.27 13.86
N PRO A 619 -11.77 -8.25 14.71
CA PRO A 619 -12.78 -7.78 15.66
C PRO A 619 -13.84 -6.93 14.95
N THR A 620 -14.52 -7.50 13.94
CA THR A 620 -15.65 -6.86 13.25
C THR A 620 -16.84 -7.80 13.20
N LEU A 621 -18.05 -7.23 13.22
CA LEU A 621 -19.28 -8.01 13.25
C LEU A 621 -19.42 -8.88 12.01
N GLU A 622 -19.15 -8.33 10.84
CA GLU A 622 -19.33 -8.98 9.55
C GLU A 622 -18.38 -10.18 9.38
N THR A 623 -17.11 -10.02 9.76
CA THR A 623 -16.12 -11.12 9.71
C THR A 623 -16.51 -12.25 10.65
N ILE A 624 -16.87 -11.93 11.90
CA ILE A 624 -17.21 -12.93 12.91
C ILE A 624 -18.51 -13.66 12.55
N ILE A 625 -19.54 -12.96 12.09
CA ILE A 625 -20.79 -13.59 11.64
C ILE A 625 -20.53 -14.51 10.45
N ALA A 626 -19.78 -14.05 9.44
CA ALA A 626 -19.45 -14.87 8.27
C ALA A 626 -18.74 -16.17 8.68
N GLN A 627 -17.76 -16.08 9.57
CA GLN A 627 -17.03 -17.24 10.10
C GLN A 627 -17.91 -18.16 10.95
N ILE A 628 -18.78 -17.62 11.81
CA ILE A 628 -19.72 -18.41 12.63
C ILE A 628 -20.73 -19.14 11.75
N ILE A 629 -21.29 -18.48 10.73
CA ILE A 629 -22.20 -19.11 9.77
C ILE A 629 -21.49 -20.27 9.08
N MET A 630 -20.28 -20.03 8.58
CA MET A 630 -19.51 -21.06 7.88
C MET A 630 -19.17 -22.24 8.78
N LEU A 631 -18.73 -21.97 10.01
CA LEU A 631 -18.51 -23.00 11.03
C LEU A 631 -19.79 -23.79 11.32
N GLY A 632 -20.93 -23.10 11.47
CA GLY A 632 -22.24 -23.71 11.68
C GLY A 632 -22.64 -24.65 10.55
N ILE A 633 -22.39 -24.24 9.30
CA ILE A 633 -22.62 -25.07 8.11
C ILE A 633 -21.75 -26.34 8.16
N TYR A 634 -20.46 -26.22 8.46
CA TYR A 634 -19.56 -27.37 8.61
C TYR A 634 -19.99 -28.31 9.73
N LEU A 635 -20.37 -27.78 10.90
CA LEU A 635 -20.84 -28.57 12.03
C LEU A 635 -22.15 -29.30 11.72
N ALA A 636 -23.10 -28.62 11.06
CA ALA A 636 -24.36 -29.22 10.63
C ALA A 636 -24.13 -30.35 9.63
N ALA A 637 -23.24 -30.13 8.65
CA ALA A 637 -22.89 -31.13 7.65
C ALA A 637 -22.16 -32.34 8.26
N ALA A 638 -21.19 -32.08 9.14
CA ALA A 638 -20.49 -33.13 9.87
C ALA A 638 -21.46 -33.95 10.73
N SER A 639 -22.37 -33.29 11.46
CA SER A 639 -23.42 -33.96 12.26
C SER A 639 -24.36 -34.80 11.39
N TYR A 640 -24.79 -34.26 10.25
CA TYR A 640 -25.63 -34.98 9.30
C TYR A 640 -24.97 -36.27 8.81
N VAL A 641 -23.69 -36.18 8.39
CA VAL A 641 -22.97 -37.31 7.80
C VAL A 641 -22.50 -38.33 8.84
N LEU A 642 -22.04 -37.88 10.01
CA LEU A 642 -21.47 -38.75 11.05
C LEU A 642 -22.54 -39.34 11.97
N VAL A 643 -23.66 -38.66 12.20
CA VAL A 643 -24.67 -39.07 13.20
C VAL A 643 -26.01 -39.42 12.56
N LEU A 644 -26.59 -38.52 11.76
CA LEU A 644 -27.97 -38.69 11.27
C LEU A 644 -28.09 -39.72 10.15
N LYS A 645 -27.18 -39.68 9.17
CA LYS A 645 -27.16 -40.61 8.03
C LYS A 645 -26.99 -42.08 8.45
N PRO A 646 -26.00 -42.46 9.29
CA PRO A 646 -25.86 -43.86 9.71
C PRO A 646 -27.06 -44.35 10.53
N LYS A 647 -27.63 -43.51 11.43
CA LYS A 647 -28.85 -43.86 12.18
C LYS A 647 -30.05 -44.09 11.25
N ARG A 648 -30.20 -43.28 10.20
CA ARG A 648 -31.26 -43.47 9.19
C ARG A 648 -31.05 -44.75 8.37
N GLU A 649 -29.81 -45.02 7.94
CA GLU A 649 -29.46 -46.23 7.20
C GLU A 649 -29.70 -47.49 8.04
N GLU A 650 -29.33 -47.46 9.34
CA GLU A 650 -29.60 -48.54 10.30
C GLU A 650 -31.11 -48.75 10.50
N LYS A 651 -31.89 -47.67 10.68
CA LYS A 651 -33.35 -47.75 10.80
C LYS A 651 -34.03 -48.30 9.54
N ILE A 652 -33.52 -47.95 8.35
CA ILE A 652 -34.03 -48.50 7.09
C ILE A 652 -33.63 -49.98 6.95
N ALA A 653 -32.42 -50.36 7.36
CA ALA A 653 -31.96 -51.74 7.33
C ALA A 653 -32.78 -52.64 8.28
N THR A 654 -33.11 -52.17 9.49
CA THR A 654 -33.98 -52.90 10.42
C THR A 654 -35.40 -53.03 9.90
N MET A 655 -35.98 -51.96 9.32
CA MET A 655 -37.30 -52.02 8.67
C MET A 655 -37.35 -52.98 7.46
N ARG A 656 -36.26 -53.09 6.69
CA ARG A 656 -36.17 -54.06 5.58
C ARG A 656 -36.06 -55.49 6.09
N LYS A 657 -35.34 -55.71 7.19
CA LYS A 657 -35.19 -57.04 7.82
C LYS A 657 -36.52 -57.52 8.40
N SER A 658 -37.23 -56.67 9.14
CA SER A 658 -38.55 -57.01 9.69
C SER A 658 -39.58 -57.31 8.60
N ARG A 659 -39.52 -56.60 7.46
CA ARG A 659 -40.41 -56.86 6.33
C ARG A 659 -40.13 -58.21 5.65
N ARG A 660 -38.85 -58.58 5.49
CA ARG A 660 -38.47 -59.91 4.98
C ARG A 660 -38.92 -61.05 5.89
N GLU A 661 -38.79 -60.90 7.20
CA GLU A 661 -39.24 -61.92 8.17
C GLU A 661 -40.77 -62.11 8.14
N ILE A 662 -41.54 -61.04 7.90
CA ILE A 662 -43.00 -61.12 7.69
C ILE A 662 -43.35 -61.82 6.36
N ASP A 663 -42.64 -61.50 5.29
CA ASP A 663 -42.86 -62.13 3.97
C ASP A 663 -42.50 -63.63 3.99
N GLU A 664 -41.47 -64.04 4.75
CA GLU A 664 -41.11 -65.45 4.94
C GLU A 664 -42.10 -66.20 5.85
N SER A 665 -42.63 -65.55 6.88
CA SER A 665 -43.65 -66.13 7.77
C SER A 665 -45.03 -66.32 7.12
N THR A 666 -45.33 -65.58 6.04
CA THR A 666 -46.61 -65.68 5.31
C THR A 666 -46.54 -66.65 4.13
N ALA A 667 -45.35 -67.15 3.78
CA ALA A 667 -45.11 -68.12 2.72
C ALA A 667 -45.06 -69.58 3.21
N HIS A 668 -45.05 -69.80 4.53
CA HIS A 668 -45.24 -71.10 5.20
C HIS A 668 -46.67 -71.24 5.70
#